data_AF-A0A7G8WN34-F1
#
_entry.id   AF-A0A7G8WN34-F1
#
_cell.length_a   1.000
_cell.length_b   1.000
_cell.length_c   1.000
_cell.angle_alpha   90.00
_cell.angle_beta   90.00
_cell.angle_gamma   90.00
#
_symmetry.space_group_name_H-M   'P 1'
#
loop_
_entity.id
_entity.type
_entity.pdbx_description
1 polymer ?
#
loop_
_entity_poly.entity_id
_entity_poly.type
_entity_poly.pdbx_seq_one_letter_code
_entity_poly.pdbx_strand_id
1 'polypeptide(L)'
;MIGGWRSAAGVFAVSVLVLALSSPAQAAAGTRTTAPAHSSSGSPPTAPTAPTGQWITAAGWASAPVVGGASPVALPILAKDFSVKAGLVSASLSISGEGVYSATIDGAPVSPAVLEPGYSVDTRAYYSTYDITALVANNSSHRIGVQLGSGIWAEATSPGRYSKLSHVAGPVAVNATLTLSYGDGTSGSVATDPTWQATTGPTTVADWYGGEDFDNGRVTPGWQQPGTTLATWSTAVIAAMPPGLRLTAKIGPPIIEQDTVTSVGITQPAPGVYVVDFGRQVGGWPVLHVSGPAGTRVKLTPTEVVSASTGLVNSSSFAGLYDSYTLSGSASAVQTWHPQFVYHGFRYVQLEGMPSPPTPATLSAIDLSTDTDAAGSFNSSDPTLTTLHSLTSRAITNNSMSVLTDCPDREKLGWLEEVHLVFDALAAHQNLGYQQPGVAGTYGQRIEHIIADSQTPAGLIPDTAPEYTVFPGGFRDDVNWGGTLVQMPWDLYRSYGDATTMSTYYPNMQRYLNYLNGQLGRGGTGLIGTALGDWFTEAKGPNGTGYALNNALIENVGLYNALTTMANIGRVLGRPDVAVWSARAAALAAAINSRWLTPTGDYGPDQASNAVPLAAGIVPAAQIASTRTALLTSITAAGGRFKLGEISIGPMLTALSAMGRDDIAYQAVISTAGRGYGAIAASGATALTEGWGGAADGASQDHFMLGAVDSWMSQDIAGLKQSVGSVDWANLTITPQLITGMTSASATHITDRGTIRVAWSRPDATADAAVTIDLPAGTTATVVLPSGTSQIGAGRSLLSTGPQTTWTTVLPRPQILVYSIGYNNALYTTVNGRITYLTAAVWAAAGYPKPVRLNSTYTRYSFGPAVYAVTNFPAVTAALVESVSYAGWRQAGFPKVVVATRLITNSTVTQWDGDPAVILRNPDGTFQHLSAAQWTALGRPTLLRFPNQRWVALAGGPTILLLTNFSAGIGHVATLSEWTAAGRPTALTHQILHGSTWIIHAGNPQIYLQLPASAPIPITFAEWTAAGRPRPTVV
;
A
#
# COMPACT_ATOMS: atom_id res chain seq x y z
N MET A 1 -5.98 63.21 7.69
CA MET A 1 -7.01 63.27 8.75
C MET A 1 -7.35 61.84 9.14
N ILE A 2 -7.44 61.59 10.45
CA ILE A 2 -7.78 60.31 11.12
C ILE A 2 -6.66 59.26 10.95
N GLY A 3 -5.99 58.72 11.97
CA GLY A 3 -6.17 58.69 13.41
C GLY A 3 -5.56 57.36 13.86
N GLY A 4 -4.45 57.40 14.61
CA GLY A 4 -3.70 56.19 14.98
C GLY A 4 -4.40 55.37 16.06
N TRP A 5 -4.25 54.04 15.98
CA TRP A 5 -4.45 53.11 17.09
C TRP A 5 -3.30 52.10 17.11
N ARG A 6 -2.58 52.05 18.24
CA ARG A 6 -1.69 50.96 18.63
C ARG A 6 -2.40 50.16 19.72
N SER A 7 -2.47 48.83 19.57
CA SER A 7 -2.67 47.84 20.64
C SER A 7 -1.83 46.62 20.26
N ALA A 8 -0.71 46.37 20.94
CA ALA A 8 -0.59 45.51 22.13
C ALA A 8 -0.58 44.02 21.76
N ALA A 9 0.47 43.35 22.22
CA ALA A 9 0.85 41.98 21.90
C ALA A 9 -0.19 40.94 22.33
N GLY A 10 -0.40 39.95 21.47
CA GLY A 10 -1.14 38.72 21.75
C GLY A 10 -0.73 37.68 20.71
N VAL A 11 0.11 36.73 21.12
CA VAL A 11 0.59 35.62 20.30
C VAL A 11 -0.55 34.63 20.10
N PHE A 12 -1.04 34.50 18.87
CA PHE A 12 -1.67 33.29 18.34
C PHE A 12 -1.43 33.27 16.82
N ALA A 13 -0.46 32.45 16.39
CA ALA A 13 -0.30 32.13 14.99
C ALA A 13 -1.17 30.91 14.68
N VAL A 14 -2.42 31.16 14.31
CA VAL A 14 -3.26 30.19 13.60
C VAL A 14 -2.90 30.31 12.13
N SER A 15 -2.23 29.32 11.57
CA SER A 15 -2.07 29.21 10.11
C SER A 15 -3.40 28.74 9.53
N VAL A 16 -4.18 29.68 8.99
CA VAL A 16 -5.40 29.40 8.23
C VAL A 16 -5.00 28.81 6.87
N LEU A 17 -5.47 27.59 6.61
CA LEU A 17 -5.42 26.92 5.31
C LEU A 17 -6.28 27.72 4.31
N VAL A 18 -5.68 28.15 3.20
CA VAL A 18 -6.40 28.83 2.12
C VAL A 18 -7.22 27.80 1.34
N LEU A 19 -8.54 27.86 1.47
CA LEU A 19 -9.50 27.15 0.62
C LEU A 19 -9.46 27.72 -0.81
N ALA A 20 -9.09 26.90 -1.78
CA ALA A 20 -9.32 27.17 -3.20
C ALA A 20 -10.77 26.81 -3.57
N LEU A 21 -11.70 27.75 -3.35
CA LEU A 21 -13.02 27.71 -4.00
C LEU A 21 -12.88 28.34 -5.38
N SER A 22 -12.97 27.54 -6.44
CA SER A 22 -13.11 28.05 -7.81
C SER A 22 -14.53 27.81 -8.31
N SER A 23 -15.18 28.87 -8.77
CA SER A 23 -16.35 28.83 -9.65
C SER A 23 -16.06 29.74 -10.86
N PRO A 24 -16.69 29.50 -12.02
CA PRO A 24 -16.13 29.91 -13.31
C PRO A 24 -16.58 31.31 -13.76
N ALA A 25 -15.70 31.96 -14.51
CA ALA A 25 -15.92 32.90 -15.63
C ALA A 25 -15.37 34.34 -15.50
N GLN A 26 -14.63 34.66 -16.57
CA GLN A 26 -14.38 35.96 -17.22
C GLN A 26 -13.30 36.93 -16.70
N ALA A 27 -12.55 37.43 -17.68
CA ALA A 27 -11.30 38.15 -17.60
C ALA A 27 -11.46 39.67 -17.34
N ALA A 28 -10.51 40.27 -16.62
CA ALA A 28 -9.56 41.29 -17.12
C ALA A 28 -8.89 42.11 -15.98
N ALA A 29 -7.57 42.33 -16.14
CA ALA A 29 -6.74 43.43 -15.65
C ALA A 29 -6.51 43.67 -14.12
N GLY A 30 -5.48 43.03 -13.58
CA GLY A 30 -4.22 43.70 -13.19
C GLY A 30 -4.12 44.56 -11.92
N THR A 31 -3.57 43.99 -10.84
CA THR A 31 -2.54 44.62 -9.98
C THR A 31 -1.68 43.56 -9.30
N ARG A 32 -0.35 43.63 -9.49
CA ARG A 32 0.68 42.71 -8.96
C ARG A 32 1.01 43.00 -7.50
N THR A 33 0.99 41.98 -6.65
CA THR A 33 1.83 41.88 -5.45
C THR A 33 2.79 40.70 -5.64
N THR A 34 4.08 40.99 -5.69
CA THR A 34 5.16 40.03 -5.94
C THR A 34 5.70 39.44 -4.63
N ALA A 35 5.57 38.13 -4.45
CA ALA A 35 6.44 37.31 -3.60
C ALA A 35 7.26 36.38 -4.51
N PRO A 36 8.54 36.10 -4.21
CA PRO A 36 9.42 35.40 -5.13
C PRO A 36 9.08 33.90 -5.22
N ALA A 37 8.68 33.46 -6.41
CA ALA A 37 8.51 32.06 -6.75
C ALA A 37 9.89 31.39 -6.95
N HIS A 38 10.13 30.29 -6.24
CA HIS A 38 11.17 29.35 -6.62
C HIS A 38 10.66 28.49 -7.78
N SER A 39 11.35 28.57 -8.92
CA SER A 39 11.14 27.69 -10.06
C SER A 39 11.73 26.32 -9.77
N SER A 40 10.90 25.37 -9.31
CA SER A 40 11.15 23.95 -9.49
C SER A 40 10.76 23.57 -10.91
N SER A 41 11.70 23.08 -11.72
CA SER A 41 11.41 22.48 -13.03
C SER A 41 10.90 21.04 -12.87
N GLY A 42 9.86 20.86 -12.05
CA GLY A 42 8.97 19.71 -12.11
C GLY A 42 7.61 20.28 -12.53
N SER A 43 7.05 19.77 -13.63
CA SER A 43 5.68 20.11 -13.99
C SER A 43 4.77 19.83 -12.80
N PRO A 44 3.84 20.74 -12.42
CA PRO A 44 2.84 20.42 -11.43
C PRO A 44 2.07 19.18 -11.89
N PRO A 45 1.65 18.26 -10.99
CA PRO A 45 0.77 17.17 -11.38
C PRO A 45 -0.46 17.78 -12.06
N THR A 46 -0.75 17.35 -13.29
CA THR A 46 -2.02 17.66 -13.94
C THR A 46 -3.13 17.19 -13.02
N ALA A 47 -4.06 18.08 -12.67
CA ALA A 47 -5.22 17.70 -11.87
C ALA A 47 -5.91 16.49 -12.53
N PRO A 48 -6.30 15.46 -11.76
CA PRO A 48 -6.91 14.27 -12.34
C PRO A 48 -8.19 14.67 -13.08
N THR A 49 -8.22 14.38 -14.38
CA THR A 49 -9.41 14.54 -15.22
C THR A 49 -10.13 13.21 -15.30
N ALA A 50 -11.44 13.23 -15.06
CA ALA A 50 -12.26 12.03 -15.22
C ALA A 50 -12.19 11.52 -16.67
N PRO A 51 -12.12 10.20 -16.89
CA PRO A 51 -12.22 9.68 -18.25
C PRO A 51 -13.58 10.05 -18.86
N THR A 52 -13.54 10.47 -20.13
CA THR A 52 -14.69 10.95 -20.90
C THR A 52 -15.16 9.93 -21.94
N GLY A 53 -14.61 8.72 -21.91
CA GLY A 53 -14.97 7.65 -22.82
C GLY A 53 -16.33 7.04 -22.50
N GLN A 54 -16.71 6.07 -23.32
CA GLN A 54 -17.87 5.21 -23.09
C GLN A 54 -17.41 3.97 -22.31
N TRP A 55 -18.29 3.44 -21.47
CA TRP A 55 -18.09 2.13 -20.86
C TRP A 55 -18.21 1.05 -21.93
N ILE A 56 -17.11 0.38 -22.23
CA ILE A 56 -17.05 -0.65 -23.27
C ILE A 56 -16.54 -1.98 -22.73
N THR A 57 -16.94 -3.06 -23.41
CA THR A 57 -16.57 -4.44 -23.06
C THR A 57 -16.67 -5.36 -24.29
N ALA A 58 -16.40 -6.65 -24.13
CA ALA A 58 -16.63 -7.65 -25.16
C ALA A 58 -18.13 -8.02 -25.25
N ALA A 59 -18.62 -8.45 -26.41
CA ALA A 59 -20.05 -8.71 -26.63
C ALA A 59 -20.71 -9.65 -25.60
N GLY A 60 -19.99 -10.67 -25.13
CA GLY A 60 -20.48 -11.61 -24.10
C GLY A 60 -20.61 -11.02 -22.70
N TRP A 61 -20.06 -9.83 -22.47
CA TRP A 61 -20.05 -9.12 -21.18
C TRP A 61 -20.86 -7.82 -21.23
N ALA A 62 -21.61 -7.58 -22.31
CA ALA A 62 -22.41 -6.35 -22.49
C ALA A 62 -23.46 -6.14 -21.37
N SER A 63 -23.88 -7.23 -20.73
CA SER A 63 -24.83 -7.25 -19.62
C SER A 63 -24.22 -7.97 -18.43
N ALA A 64 -24.71 -7.64 -17.23
CA ALA A 64 -24.24 -8.25 -16.00
C ALA A 64 -24.41 -9.79 -16.02
N PRO A 65 -23.49 -10.54 -15.40
CA PRO A 65 -23.68 -11.98 -15.21
C PRO A 65 -24.88 -12.25 -14.32
N VAL A 66 -25.47 -13.45 -14.43
CA VAL A 66 -26.60 -13.84 -13.60
C VAL A 66 -26.08 -14.41 -12.27
N VAL A 67 -26.55 -13.87 -11.15
CA VAL A 67 -26.29 -14.39 -9.80
C VAL A 67 -26.69 -15.87 -9.72
N GLY A 68 -25.77 -16.75 -9.34
CA GLY A 68 -25.98 -18.20 -9.29
C GLY A 68 -26.13 -18.89 -10.66
N GLY A 69 -25.96 -18.15 -11.76
CA GLY A 69 -25.85 -18.70 -13.11
C GLY A 69 -24.41 -19.12 -13.44
N ALA A 70 -24.23 -19.90 -14.51
CA ALA A 70 -22.89 -20.15 -15.03
C ALA A 70 -22.25 -18.81 -15.43
N SER A 71 -21.08 -18.49 -14.84
CA SER A 71 -20.30 -17.30 -15.18
C SER A 71 -20.08 -17.20 -16.70
N PRO A 72 -20.07 -15.98 -17.28
CA PRO A 72 -19.84 -15.81 -18.71
C PRO A 72 -18.52 -16.45 -19.14
N VAL A 73 -18.49 -16.82 -20.42
CA VAL A 73 -17.30 -17.14 -21.21
C VAL A 73 -16.12 -16.23 -20.82
N ALA A 74 -14.93 -16.82 -20.71
CA ALA A 74 -13.60 -16.19 -20.51
C ALA A 74 -13.53 -14.64 -20.48
N LEU A 75 -12.73 -14.11 -19.58
CA LEU A 75 -12.68 -12.68 -19.25
C LEU A 75 -12.34 -11.76 -20.45
N PRO A 76 -12.90 -10.54 -20.52
CA PRO A 76 -12.73 -9.68 -21.70
C PRO A 76 -11.34 -9.07 -21.80
N ILE A 77 -10.87 -8.91 -23.04
CA ILE A 77 -9.67 -8.16 -23.40
C ILE A 77 -10.05 -7.15 -24.48
N LEU A 78 -9.55 -5.93 -24.33
CA LEU A 78 -9.76 -4.82 -25.26
C LEU A 78 -8.43 -4.23 -25.71
N ALA A 79 -8.40 -3.75 -26.96
CA ALA A 79 -7.22 -3.10 -27.51
C ALA A 79 -7.57 -1.98 -28.48
N LYS A 80 -6.71 -0.96 -28.52
CA LYS A 80 -6.81 0.15 -29.48
C LYS A 80 -5.44 0.67 -29.87
N ASP A 81 -5.21 0.71 -31.19
CA ASP A 81 -4.08 1.43 -31.76
C ASP A 81 -4.36 2.94 -31.74
N PHE A 82 -3.31 3.71 -31.46
CA PHE A 82 -3.30 5.15 -31.57
C PHE A 82 -1.94 5.67 -32.03
N SER A 83 -1.92 6.93 -32.46
CA SER A 83 -0.71 7.57 -32.95
C SER A 83 -0.36 8.81 -32.15
N VAL A 84 0.94 9.01 -31.96
CA VAL A 84 1.52 10.16 -31.27
C VAL A 84 2.27 11.02 -32.29
N LYS A 85 2.01 12.33 -32.27
CA LYS A 85 2.67 13.28 -33.17
C LYS A 85 4.04 13.69 -32.61
N ALA A 86 4.90 14.23 -33.46
CA ALA A 86 6.14 14.85 -33.01
C ALA A 86 5.86 16.03 -32.06
N GLY A 87 6.78 16.29 -31.13
CA GLY A 87 6.66 17.39 -30.18
C GLY A 87 5.78 17.11 -28.97
N LEU A 88 5.56 15.83 -28.62
CA LEU A 88 4.87 15.44 -27.39
C LEU A 88 5.59 16.04 -26.16
N VAL A 89 4.81 16.66 -25.27
CA VAL A 89 5.27 17.22 -24.00
C VAL A 89 4.82 16.37 -22.83
N SER A 90 3.57 15.88 -22.86
CA SER A 90 3.03 15.00 -21.84
C SER A 90 1.93 14.08 -22.39
N ALA A 91 1.82 12.89 -21.80
CA ALA A 91 0.74 11.95 -22.04
C ALA A 91 0.22 11.39 -20.72
N SER A 92 -1.10 11.42 -20.53
CA SER A 92 -1.76 10.92 -19.32
C SER A 92 -2.92 9.99 -19.66
N LEU A 93 -2.98 8.83 -19.01
CA LEU A 93 -4.10 7.89 -19.12
C LEU A 93 -4.97 7.97 -17.87
N SER A 94 -6.20 8.45 -18.00
CA SER A 94 -7.23 8.33 -16.98
C SER A 94 -8.09 7.10 -17.28
N ILE A 95 -8.24 6.19 -16.33
CA ILE A 95 -8.89 4.88 -16.55
C ILE A 95 -9.66 4.41 -15.31
N SER A 96 -10.84 3.86 -15.55
CA SER A 96 -11.70 3.14 -14.60
C SER A 96 -12.05 1.80 -15.21
N GLY A 97 -11.96 0.72 -14.44
CA GLY A 97 -12.44 -0.59 -14.84
C GLY A 97 -13.34 -1.15 -13.75
N GLU A 98 -14.62 -1.38 -14.05
CA GLU A 98 -15.51 -2.01 -13.07
C GLU A 98 -15.30 -3.52 -13.08
N GLY A 99 -15.03 -4.06 -11.89
CA GLY A 99 -14.34 -5.32 -11.69
C GLY A 99 -12.91 -5.09 -11.25
N VAL A 100 -11.96 -5.68 -11.97
CA VAL A 100 -10.53 -5.36 -11.86
C VAL A 100 -9.98 -5.12 -13.26
N TYR A 101 -9.02 -4.22 -13.43
CA TYR A 101 -8.34 -4.06 -14.72
C TYR A 101 -6.83 -4.19 -14.63
N SER A 102 -6.23 -4.62 -15.75
CA SER A 102 -4.81 -4.51 -16.02
C SER A 102 -4.61 -3.82 -17.35
N ALA A 103 -3.91 -2.69 -17.34
CA ALA A 103 -3.72 -1.83 -18.50
C ALA A 103 -2.24 -1.75 -18.89
N THR A 104 -1.99 -1.83 -20.19
CA THR A 104 -0.64 -1.78 -20.77
C THR A 104 -0.57 -0.83 -21.97
N ILE A 105 0.62 -0.31 -22.22
CA ILE A 105 1.01 0.35 -23.47
C ILE A 105 2.12 -0.48 -24.10
N ASP A 106 1.89 -1.00 -25.31
CA ASP A 106 2.84 -1.85 -26.03
C ASP A 106 3.34 -3.07 -25.22
N GLY A 107 2.51 -3.56 -24.29
CA GLY A 107 2.84 -4.65 -23.37
C GLY A 107 3.49 -4.23 -22.05
N ALA A 108 3.88 -2.96 -21.89
CA ALA A 108 4.40 -2.45 -20.62
C ALA A 108 3.24 -1.99 -19.70
N PRO A 109 3.22 -2.38 -18.42
CA PRO A 109 2.22 -1.90 -17.46
C PRO A 109 2.20 -0.37 -17.37
N VAL A 110 1.01 0.22 -17.28
CA VAL A 110 0.87 1.69 -17.12
C VAL A 110 1.28 2.18 -15.74
N SER A 111 1.32 1.28 -14.75
CA SER A 111 1.73 1.54 -13.37
C SER A 111 2.07 0.22 -12.66
N PRO A 112 2.73 0.25 -11.49
CA PRO A 112 2.93 -0.94 -10.65
C PRO A 112 1.66 -1.39 -9.91
N ALA A 113 0.56 -0.62 -10.00
CA ALA A 113 -0.67 -0.94 -9.30
C ALA A 113 -1.33 -2.21 -9.85
N VAL A 114 -1.81 -3.04 -8.93
CA VAL A 114 -2.56 -4.28 -9.20
C VAL A 114 -3.92 -4.23 -8.50
N LEU A 115 -4.84 -5.12 -8.91
CA LEU A 115 -6.19 -5.20 -8.35
C LEU A 115 -6.94 -3.84 -8.36
N GLU A 116 -6.64 -2.98 -9.35
CA GLU A 116 -7.29 -1.69 -9.54
C GLU A 116 -8.72 -1.86 -10.07
N PRO A 117 -9.70 -1.04 -9.64
CA PRO A 117 -9.55 0.15 -8.79
C PRO A 117 -9.65 -0.08 -7.26
N GLY A 118 -9.74 -1.35 -6.85
CA GLY A 118 -9.99 -1.78 -5.48
C GLY A 118 -11.48 -1.75 -5.09
N TYR A 119 -11.77 -1.94 -3.81
CA TYR A 119 -13.13 -1.99 -3.28
C TYR A 119 -13.88 -0.65 -3.42
N SER A 120 -15.18 -0.72 -3.71
CA SER A 120 -16.08 0.43 -3.85
C SER A 120 -17.53 0.03 -3.57
N VAL A 121 -18.43 1.02 -3.39
CA VAL A 121 -19.87 0.77 -3.36
C VAL A 121 -20.44 0.70 -4.78
N ASP A 122 -21.58 0.03 -4.96
CA ASP A 122 -22.22 -0.20 -6.28
C ASP A 122 -22.59 1.07 -7.05
N THR A 123 -22.64 2.22 -6.36
CA THR A 123 -23.00 3.52 -6.95
C THR A 123 -21.78 4.35 -7.35
N ARG A 124 -20.55 3.84 -7.17
CA ARG A 124 -19.33 4.59 -7.46
C ARG A 124 -18.27 3.77 -8.19
N ALA A 125 -17.79 4.36 -9.28
CA ALA A 125 -16.65 3.91 -10.06
C ALA A 125 -15.41 4.75 -9.72
N TYR A 126 -14.30 4.14 -9.33
CA TYR A 126 -13.05 4.85 -9.09
C TYR A 126 -12.13 4.82 -10.31
N TYR A 127 -11.63 5.99 -10.70
CA TYR A 127 -10.61 6.09 -11.76
C TYR A 127 -9.26 6.56 -11.22
N SER A 128 -8.20 6.07 -11.83
CA SER A 128 -6.82 6.49 -11.60
C SER A 128 -6.32 7.25 -12.83
N THR A 129 -5.37 8.17 -12.63
CA THR A 129 -4.69 8.90 -13.72
C THR A 129 -3.20 8.63 -13.64
N TYR A 130 -2.63 8.13 -14.74
CA TYR A 130 -1.22 7.74 -14.84
C TYR A 130 -0.50 8.66 -15.82
N ASP A 131 0.69 9.14 -15.46
CA ASP A 131 1.62 9.74 -16.41
C ASP A 131 2.29 8.62 -17.22
N ILE A 132 1.96 8.54 -18.50
CA ILE A 132 2.50 7.54 -19.42
C ILE A 132 3.44 8.16 -20.45
N THR A 133 3.88 9.41 -20.23
CA THR A 133 4.72 10.16 -21.18
C THR A 133 5.93 9.36 -21.62
N ALA A 134 6.63 8.73 -20.66
CA ALA A 134 7.81 7.92 -20.95
C ALA A 134 7.51 6.66 -21.80
N LEU A 135 6.31 6.07 -21.65
CA LEU A 135 5.89 4.89 -22.41
C LEU A 135 5.61 5.22 -23.88
N VAL A 136 5.20 6.45 -24.18
CA VAL A 136 4.78 6.87 -25.53
C VAL A 136 5.70 7.89 -26.20
N ALA A 137 6.80 8.29 -25.55
CA ALA A 137 7.69 9.33 -26.07
C ALA A 137 8.46 8.92 -27.32
N ASN A 138 8.58 7.61 -27.56
CA ASN A 138 9.61 7.06 -28.43
C ASN A 138 9.10 6.60 -29.80
N ASN A 139 7.82 6.24 -29.90
CA ASN A 139 7.21 5.77 -31.14
C ASN A 139 6.11 6.72 -31.59
N SER A 140 5.75 6.66 -32.87
CA SER A 140 4.59 7.38 -33.40
C SER A 140 3.33 6.52 -33.40
N SER A 141 3.44 5.21 -33.17
CA SER A 141 2.33 4.26 -33.16
C SER A 141 2.43 3.39 -31.92
N HIS A 142 1.32 3.24 -31.22
CA HIS A 142 1.22 2.58 -29.93
C HIS A 142 -0.11 1.83 -29.84
N ARG A 143 -0.16 0.84 -28.95
CA ARG A 143 -1.39 0.12 -28.61
C ARG A 143 -1.65 0.21 -27.12
N ILE A 144 -2.88 0.61 -26.76
CA ILE A 144 -3.41 0.43 -25.41
C ILE A 144 -4.03 -0.97 -25.35
N GLY A 145 -3.63 -1.78 -24.38
CA GLY A 145 -4.25 -3.05 -24.04
C GLY A 145 -4.91 -2.97 -22.66
N VAL A 146 -6.12 -3.52 -22.53
CA VAL A 146 -6.82 -3.64 -21.25
C VAL A 146 -7.39 -5.04 -21.10
N GLN A 147 -6.97 -5.75 -20.05
CA GLN A 147 -7.63 -6.97 -19.60
C GLN A 147 -8.51 -6.65 -18.40
N LEU A 148 -9.69 -7.27 -18.32
CA LEU A 148 -10.65 -7.04 -17.26
C LEU A 148 -10.93 -8.34 -16.51
N GLY A 149 -11.08 -8.26 -15.19
CA GLY A 149 -11.55 -9.34 -14.33
C GLY A 149 -12.87 -8.98 -13.63
N SER A 150 -13.55 -10.00 -13.13
CA SER A 150 -14.81 -9.85 -12.36
C SER A 150 -14.64 -8.99 -11.13
N GLY A 151 -13.54 -9.19 -10.39
CA GLY A 151 -13.39 -8.64 -9.04
C GLY A 151 -14.59 -8.99 -8.16
N ILE A 152 -14.78 -8.24 -7.08
CA ILE A 152 -16.00 -8.36 -6.28
C ILE A 152 -17.24 -7.72 -6.94
N TRP A 153 -17.05 -6.83 -7.92
CA TRP A 153 -18.11 -6.11 -8.66
C TRP A 153 -19.06 -7.05 -9.42
N ALA A 154 -18.51 -8.11 -10.01
CA ALA A 154 -19.24 -9.08 -10.82
C ALA A 154 -19.00 -10.51 -10.33
N GLU A 155 -18.96 -10.68 -9.00
CA GLU A 155 -18.77 -11.94 -8.29
C GLU A 155 -20.01 -12.85 -8.41
N ALA A 156 -20.09 -13.55 -9.54
CA ALA A 156 -21.03 -14.62 -9.79
C ALA A 156 -20.41 -15.97 -9.39
N THR A 157 -21.16 -16.79 -8.64
CA THR A 157 -20.69 -18.11 -8.20
C THR A 157 -20.26 -18.99 -9.38
N SER A 158 -18.98 -19.33 -9.44
CA SER A 158 -18.47 -20.24 -10.47
C SER A 158 -18.75 -21.71 -10.10
N PRO A 159 -19.27 -22.56 -11.01
CA PRO A 159 -19.57 -23.95 -10.70
C PRO A 159 -18.36 -24.73 -10.15
N GLY A 160 -18.52 -25.32 -8.96
CA GLY A 160 -17.47 -26.09 -8.29
C GLY A 160 -16.37 -25.24 -7.64
N ARG A 161 -16.56 -23.91 -7.56
CA ARG A 161 -15.66 -22.98 -6.86
C ARG A 161 -16.20 -22.59 -5.51
N TYR A 162 -15.27 -22.26 -4.61
CA TYR A 162 -15.61 -21.63 -3.35
C TYR A 162 -16.11 -20.20 -3.62
N SER A 163 -17.15 -19.79 -2.90
CA SER A 163 -17.65 -18.43 -2.93
C SER A 163 -18.24 -18.12 -1.55
N LYS A 164 -17.71 -17.09 -0.87
CA LYS A 164 -18.23 -16.66 0.44
C LYS A 164 -19.61 -16.02 0.29
N LEU A 165 -19.78 -15.23 -0.76
CA LEU A 165 -21.02 -14.56 -1.14
C LEU A 165 -21.04 -14.41 -2.66
N SER A 166 -22.23 -14.22 -3.23
CA SER A 166 -22.38 -13.78 -4.63
C SER A 166 -22.88 -12.35 -4.64
N HIS A 167 -22.20 -11.49 -5.40
CA HIS A 167 -22.52 -10.08 -5.57
C HIS A 167 -22.31 -9.67 -7.02
N VAL A 168 -23.34 -9.10 -7.65
CA VAL A 168 -23.24 -8.61 -9.03
C VAL A 168 -23.87 -7.23 -9.11
N ALA A 169 -23.03 -6.21 -9.14
CA ALA A 169 -23.45 -4.82 -9.30
C ALA A 169 -23.68 -4.45 -10.78
N GLY A 170 -22.93 -5.05 -11.71
CA GLY A 170 -23.07 -4.77 -13.14
C GLY A 170 -22.16 -5.62 -14.04
N PRO A 171 -22.10 -5.32 -15.36
CA PRO A 171 -21.11 -5.93 -16.25
C PRO A 171 -19.69 -5.45 -15.93
N VAL A 172 -18.67 -6.25 -16.29
CA VAL A 172 -17.28 -5.79 -16.30
C VAL A 172 -17.02 -4.94 -17.54
N ALA A 173 -16.44 -3.76 -17.35
CA ALA A 173 -16.25 -2.79 -18.43
C ALA A 173 -15.12 -1.81 -18.12
N VAL A 174 -14.59 -1.17 -19.16
CA VAL A 174 -13.58 -0.11 -19.05
C VAL A 174 -14.11 1.22 -19.55
N ASN A 175 -13.78 2.30 -18.84
CA ASN A 175 -13.87 3.67 -19.31
C ASN A 175 -12.50 4.33 -19.19
N ALA A 176 -11.95 4.79 -20.31
CA ALA A 176 -10.63 5.41 -20.32
C ALA A 176 -10.56 6.60 -21.27
N THR A 177 -9.64 7.51 -20.96
CA THR A 177 -9.24 8.61 -21.85
C THR A 177 -7.75 8.84 -21.70
N LEU A 178 -7.03 8.60 -22.80
CA LEU A 178 -5.67 9.05 -22.99
C LEU A 178 -5.69 10.49 -23.51
N THR A 179 -4.97 11.38 -22.84
CA THR A 179 -4.75 12.77 -23.26
C THR A 179 -3.28 12.97 -23.63
N LEU A 180 -3.04 13.58 -24.79
CA LEU A 180 -1.71 13.91 -25.32
C LEU A 180 -1.60 15.43 -25.48
N SER A 181 -0.53 16.03 -24.94
CA SER A 181 -0.27 17.47 -25.07
C SER A 181 1.05 17.72 -25.80
N TYR A 182 1.07 18.69 -26.71
CA TYR A 182 2.20 18.96 -27.59
C TYR A 182 2.78 20.37 -27.36
N GLY A 183 4.06 20.54 -27.71
CA GLY A 183 4.80 21.80 -27.49
C GLY A 183 4.33 22.98 -28.35
N ASP A 184 3.55 22.72 -29.40
CA ASP A 184 2.89 23.74 -30.22
C ASP A 184 1.56 24.23 -29.61
N GLY A 185 1.18 23.71 -28.44
CA GLY A 185 -0.06 24.03 -27.74
C GLY A 185 -1.28 23.21 -28.19
N THR A 186 -1.12 22.29 -29.15
CA THR A 186 -2.19 21.37 -29.55
C THR A 186 -2.32 20.20 -28.58
N SER A 187 -3.46 19.53 -28.61
CA SER A 187 -3.72 18.29 -27.85
C SER A 187 -4.40 17.23 -28.72
N GLY A 188 -4.29 15.98 -28.28
CA GLY A 188 -5.00 14.82 -28.85
C GLY A 188 -5.60 13.96 -27.75
N SER A 189 -6.60 13.17 -28.09
CA SER A 189 -7.22 12.25 -27.14
C SER A 189 -7.62 10.93 -27.79
N VAL A 190 -7.51 9.84 -27.03
CA VAL A 190 -8.04 8.52 -27.40
C VAL A 190 -8.95 8.08 -26.25
N ALA A 191 -10.24 7.94 -26.52
CA ALA A 191 -11.21 7.53 -25.51
C ALA A 191 -11.75 6.13 -25.83
N THR A 192 -12.27 5.45 -24.81
CA THR A 192 -12.99 4.19 -25.00
C THR A 192 -14.29 4.44 -25.78
N ASP A 193 -14.48 3.68 -26.87
CA ASP A 193 -15.68 3.72 -27.72
C ASP A 193 -15.82 2.38 -28.49
N PRO A 194 -16.94 2.12 -29.20
CA PRO A 194 -17.13 0.90 -29.99
C PRO A 194 -16.13 0.67 -31.13
N THR A 195 -15.22 1.61 -31.41
CA THR A 195 -14.16 1.42 -32.41
C THR A 195 -12.94 0.69 -31.85
N TRP A 196 -12.93 0.38 -30.55
CA TRP A 196 -11.98 -0.54 -29.93
C TRP A 196 -12.23 -1.97 -30.41
N GLN A 197 -11.19 -2.80 -30.41
CA GLN A 197 -11.32 -4.23 -30.65
C GLN A 197 -11.43 -4.96 -29.31
N ALA A 198 -12.24 -6.01 -29.26
CA ALA A 198 -12.47 -6.80 -28.07
C ALA A 198 -12.63 -8.30 -28.38
N THR A 199 -12.19 -9.13 -27.43
CA THR A 199 -12.36 -10.59 -27.43
C THR A 199 -12.56 -11.08 -25.99
N THR A 200 -12.87 -12.37 -25.83
CA THR A 200 -12.68 -13.10 -24.58
C THR A 200 -11.28 -13.73 -24.55
N GLY A 201 -10.61 -13.66 -23.40
CA GLY A 201 -9.18 -13.89 -23.25
C GLY A 201 -8.76 -15.31 -22.84
N PRO A 202 -7.50 -15.47 -22.38
CA PRO A 202 -6.97 -16.72 -21.86
C PRO A 202 -7.39 -17.02 -20.42
N THR A 203 -7.74 -16.01 -19.62
CA THR A 203 -8.33 -16.23 -18.31
C THR A 203 -9.79 -16.68 -18.48
N THR A 204 -10.05 -17.96 -18.24
CA THR A 204 -11.35 -18.60 -18.49
C THR A 204 -12.29 -18.54 -17.29
N VAL A 205 -11.75 -18.41 -16.09
CA VAL A 205 -12.47 -18.21 -14.82
C VAL A 205 -11.67 -17.21 -13.99
N ALA A 206 -12.35 -16.23 -13.39
CA ALA A 206 -11.85 -15.52 -12.22
C ALA A 206 -13.01 -15.37 -11.24
N ASP A 207 -12.81 -15.90 -10.05
CA ASP A 207 -13.76 -15.89 -8.94
C ASP A 207 -13.02 -15.32 -7.74
N TRP A 208 -13.51 -14.21 -7.19
CA TRP A 208 -12.79 -13.41 -6.17
C TRP A 208 -12.39 -14.27 -4.96
N TYR A 209 -13.19 -15.30 -4.68
CA TYR A 209 -12.97 -16.27 -3.62
C TYR A 209 -12.41 -17.60 -4.13
N GLY A 210 -12.86 -18.03 -5.31
CA GLY A 210 -12.67 -19.37 -5.84
C GLY A 210 -11.42 -19.59 -6.70
N GLY A 211 -10.69 -18.52 -7.02
CA GLY A 211 -9.43 -18.54 -7.77
C GLY A 211 -9.58 -18.33 -9.28
N GLU A 212 -8.48 -18.56 -10.01
CA GLU A 212 -8.36 -18.22 -11.43
C GLU A 212 -7.98 -19.41 -12.31
N ASP A 213 -8.65 -19.58 -13.45
CA ASP A 213 -8.21 -20.49 -14.51
C ASP A 213 -7.64 -19.72 -15.70
N PHE A 214 -6.46 -20.12 -16.15
CA PHE A 214 -5.80 -19.55 -17.30
C PHE A 214 -5.42 -20.63 -18.31
N ASP A 215 -5.89 -20.47 -19.54
CA ASP A 215 -5.50 -21.30 -20.68
C ASP A 215 -4.60 -20.52 -21.63
N ASN A 216 -3.29 -20.78 -21.53
CA ASN A 216 -2.29 -20.10 -22.32
C ASN A 216 -2.43 -20.42 -23.82
N GLY A 217 -3.11 -21.51 -24.20
CA GLY A 217 -3.40 -21.86 -25.59
C GLY A 217 -4.33 -20.87 -26.29
N ARG A 218 -5.04 -20.03 -25.54
CA ARG A 218 -5.96 -19.00 -26.04
C ARG A 218 -5.31 -17.62 -26.23
N VAL A 219 -4.04 -17.45 -25.82
CA VAL A 219 -3.35 -16.16 -25.98
C VAL A 219 -3.17 -15.86 -27.47
N THR A 220 -3.62 -14.68 -27.90
CA THR A 220 -3.33 -14.17 -29.25
C THR A 220 -1.90 -13.63 -29.29
N PRO A 221 -0.95 -14.24 -30.02
CA PRO A 221 0.45 -13.78 -30.00
C PRO A 221 0.59 -12.34 -30.48
N GLY A 222 1.39 -11.53 -29.78
CA GLY A 222 1.68 -10.15 -30.16
C GLY A 222 0.49 -9.18 -30.06
N TRP A 223 -0.63 -9.56 -29.43
CA TRP A 223 -1.85 -8.74 -29.38
C TRP A 223 -1.64 -7.35 -28.77
N GLN A 224 -0.67 -7.22 -27.86
CA GLN A 224 -0.32 -5.96 -27.18
C GLN A 224 0.56 -5.04 -28.03
N GLN A 225 1.08 -5.49 -29.16
CA GLN A 225 1.96 -4.70 -30.02
C GLN A 225 1.15 -3.90 -31.07
N PRO A 226 1.52 -2.65 -31.36
CA PRO A 226 0.85 -1.85 -32.38
C PRO A 226 0.98 -2.48 -33.77
N GLY A 227 -0.07 -2.37 -34.59
CA GLY A 227 -0.07 -2.89 -35.95
C GLY A 227 -0.25 -4.41 -36.08
N THR A 228 -0.29 -5.17 -34.97
CA THR A 228 -0.69 -6.58 -35.00
C THR A 228 -2.17 -6.69 -35.38
N THR A 229 -2.47 -7.41 -36.47
CA THR A 229 -3.85 -7.65 -36.93
C THR A 229 -4.61 -8.54 -35.95
N LEU A 230 -5.64 -7.99 -35.31
CA LEU A 230 -6.54 -8.73 -34.42
C LEU A 230 -7.74 -9.30 -35.20
N ALA A 231 -7.47 -10.14 -36.21
CA ALA A 231 -8.46 -10.57 -37.20
C ALA A 231 -9.66 -11.35 -36.61
N THR A 232 -9.46 -12.03 -35.48
CA THR A 232 -10.50 -12.80 -34.78
C THR A 232 -11.24 -11.98 -33.74
N TRP A 233 -10.82 -10.74 -33.47
CA TRP A 233 -11.43 -9.87 -32.48
C TRP A 233 -12.57 -9.08 -33.11
N SER A 234 -13.69 -9.02 -32.39
CA SER A 234 -14.84 -8.19 -32.76
C SER A 234 -14.63 -6.73 -32.32
N THR A 235 -15.50 -5.82 -32.77
CA THR A 235 -15.60 -4.49 -32.17
C THR A 235 -16.11 -4.59 -30.73
N ALA A 236 -15.61 -3.72 -29.86
CA ALA A 236 -16.14 -3.56 -28.52
C ALA A 236 -17.61 -3.10 -28.55
N VAL A 237 -18.36 -3.42 -27.51
CA VAL A 237 -19.76 -3.00 -27.35
C VAL A 237 -19.90 -2.13 -26.12
N ILE A 238 -20.93 -1.29 -26.11
CA ILE A 238 -21.27 -0.48 -24.92
C ILE A 238 -21.81 -1.41 -23.83
N ALA A 239 -21.25 -1.31 -22.63
CA ALA A 239 -21.71 -2.04 -21.47
C ALA A 239 -22.95 -1.39 -20.84
N ALA A 240 -23.92 -2.20 -20.44
CA ALA A 240 -25.11 -1.74 -19.71
C ALA A 240 -24.78 -1.47 -18.23
N MET A 241 -24.03 -0.42 -17.96
CA MET A 241 -23.64 -0.03 -16.60
C MET A 241 -24.85 0.41 -15.76
N PRO A 242 -24.80 0.24 -14.42
CA PRO A 242 -25.86 0.71 -13.53
C PRO A 242 -26.16 2.21 -13.70
N PRO A 243 -27.44 2.61 -13.73
CA PRO A 243 -27.80 4.01 -13.86
C PRO A 243 -27.34 4.80 -12.62
N GLY A 244 -26.75 5.97 -12.85
CA GLY A 244 -26.29 6.84 -11.76
C GLY A 244 -24.92 6.49 -11.18
N LEU A 245 -24.20 5.51 -11.75
CA LEU A 245 -22.83 5.17 -11.38
C LEU A 245 -21.93 6.41 -11.47
N ARG A 246 -21.38 6.84 -10.33
CA ARG A 246 -20.60 8.07 -10.23
C ARG A 246 -19.12 7.80 -10.38
N LEU A 247 -18.53 8.37 -11.42
CA LEU A 247 -17.10 8.32 -11.67
C LEU A 247 -16.36 9.31 -10.76
N THR A 248 -15.45 8.80 -9.92
CA THR A 248 -14.72 9.58 -8.90
C THR A 248 -13.22 9.31 -8.99
N ALA A 249 -12.39 10.33 -8.81
CA ALA A 249 -10.95 10.12 -8.70
C ALA A 249 -10.65 9.22 -7.50
N LYS A 250 -9.78 8.24 -7.68
CA LYS A 250 -9.32 7.35 -6.60
C LYS A 250 -8.61 8.18 -5.52
N ILE A 251 -8.96 7.90 -4.27
CA ILE A 251 -8.28 8.42 -3.08
C ILE A 251 -7.49 7.27 -2.47
N GLY A 252 -6.32 7.58 -1.92
CA GLY A 252 -5.43 6.65 -1.24
C GLY A 252 -4.50 5.89 -2.18
N PRO A 253 -3.48 5.23 -1.61
CA PRO A 253 -2.48 4.49 -2.37
C PRO A 253 -3.05 3.27 -3.11
N PRO A 254 -2.38 2.81 -4.18
CA PRO A 254 -2.74 1.58 -4.87
C PRO A 254 -2.32 0.33 -4.08
N ILE A 255 -2.83 -0.84 -4.47
CA ILE A 255 -2.23 -2.14 -4.08
C ILE A 255 -1.07 -2.40 -5.05
N ILE A 256 0.08 -2.83 -4.54
CA ILE A 256 1.26 -3.18 -5.34
C ILE A 256 1.82 -4.55 -4.96
N GLU A 257 2.66 -5.09 -5.84
CA GLU A 257 3.55 -6.19 -5.50
C GLU A 257 4.66 -5.68 -4.56
N GLN A 258 4.77 -6.32 -3.39
CA GLN A 258 5.74 -5.97 -2.35
C GLN A 258 6.99 -6.87 -2.46
N ASP A 259 7.02 -7.96 -1.70
CA ASP A 259 8.15 -8.87 -1.59
C ASP A 259 7.91 -10.17 -2.35
N THR A 260 8.96 -10.69 -3.00
CA THR A 260 8.98 -12.07 -3.50
C THR A 260 9.41 -13.02 -2.39
N VAL A 261 8.62 -14.08 -2.17
CA VAL A 261 8.82 -15.12 -1.15
C VAL A 261 9.23 -16.43 -1.82
N THR A 262 10.36 -16.98 -1.42
CA THR A 262 10.84 -18.28 -1.89
C THR A 262 10.35 -19.41 -0.99
N SER A 263 10.01 -20.56 -1.55
CA SER A 263 9.63 -21.74 -0.77
C SER A 263 10.76 -22.21 0.17
N VAL A 264 10.42 -22.64 1.38
CA VAL A 264 11.35 -23.24 2.35
C VAL A 264 11.33 -24.77 2.34
N GLY A 265 10.30 -25.37 1.75
CA GLY A 265 10.17 -26.83 1.68
C GLY A 265 9.15 -27.29 0.65
N ILE A 266 9.35 -28.52 0.17
CA ILE A 266 8.41 -29.22 -0.72
C ILE A 266 8.27 -30.66 -0.23
N THR A 267 7.04 -31.12 -0.03
CA THR A 267 6.72 -32.51 0.32
C THR A 267 5.89 -33.16 -0.78
N GLN A 268 5.80 -34.49 -0.76
CA GLN A 268 4.95 -35.28 -1.65
C GLN A 268 4.04 -36.20 -0.82
N PRO A 269 2.94 -35.68 -0.23
CA PRO A 269 2.06 -36.47 0.63
C PRO A 269 1.33 -37.61 -0.10
N ALA A 270 1.16 -37.50 -1.43
CA ALA A 270 0.61 -38.57 -2.27
C ALA A 270 1.31 -38.58 -3.65
N PRO A 271 1.30 -39.72 -4.38
CA PRO A 271 1.88 -39.78 -5.72
C PRO A 271 1.33 -38.69 -6.65
N GLY A 272 2.22 -37.86 -7.20
CA GLY A 272 1.86 -36.74 -8.08
C GLY A 272 1.22 -35.51 -7.40
N VAL A 273 1.06 -35.52 -6.07
CA VAL A 273 0.56 -34.38 -5.28
C VAL A 273 1.71 -33.84 -4.43
N TYR A 274 2.05 -32.56 -4.63
CA TYR A 274 3.11 -31.89 -3.91
C TYR A 274 2.57 -30.78 -3.04
N VAL A 275 3.17 -30.52 -1.88
CA VAL A 275 2.82 -29.36 -1.04
C VAL A 275 4.07 -28.52 -0.82
N VAL A 276 4.00 -27.28 -1.25
CA VAL A 276 5.05 -26.26 -1.09
C VAL A 276 4.76 -25.45 0.18
N ASP A 277 5.75 -25.31 1.07
CA ASP A 277 5.70 -24.45 2.26
C ASP A 277 6.54 -23.18 2.02
N PHE A 278 5.94 -22.00 2.21
CA PHE A 278 6.62 -20.70 2.13
C PHE A 278 7.25 -20.25 3.45
N GLY A 279 7.01 -20.98 4.54
CA GLY A 279 7.56 -20.72 5.87
C GLY A 279 6.86 -19.61 6.64
N ARG A 280 5.99 -18.83 5.98
CA ARG A 280 5.12 -17.82 6.56
C ARG A 280 3.83 -17.62 5.76
N GLN A 281 2.85 -17.00 6.38
CA GLN A 281 1.65 -16.50 5.72
C GLN A 281 1.98 -15.39 4.70
N VAL A 282 1.30 -15.46 3.57
CA VAL A 282 1.37 -14.57 2.42
C VAL A 282 -0.07 -14.16 2.10
N GLY A 283 -0.32 -12.85 2.04
CA GLY A 283 -1.50 -12.29 1.38
C GLY A 283 -1.09 -11.85 -0.02
N GLY A 284 -1.46 -12.60 -1.06
CA GLY A 284 -1.01 -12.33 -2.42
C GLY A 284 -1.21 -13.50 -3.37
N TRP A 285 -0.26 -13.79 -4.26
CA TRP A 285 -0.41 -14.90 -5.22
C TRP A 285 0.82 -15.78 -5.39
N PRO A 286 0.64 -17.08 -5.72
CA PRO A 286 1.71 -17.95 -6.14
C PRO A 286 2.16 -17.62 -7.57
N VAL A 287 3.46 -17.73 -7.83
CA VAL A 287 4.07 -17.58 -9.15
C VAL A 287 4.66 -18.91 -9.58
N LEU A 288 4.05 -19.51 -10.60
CA LEU A 288 4.42 -20.79 -11.18
C LEU A 288 5.45 -20.60 -12.29
N HIS A 289 6.54 -21.39 -12.23
CA HIS A 289 7.50 -21.56 -13.32
C HIS A 289 7.48 -23.03 -13.76
N VAL A 290 6.96 -23.29 -14.97
CA VAL A 290 6.72 -24.66 -15.44
C VAL A 290 7.00 -24.82 -16.93
N SER A 291 7.52 -25.99 -17.31
CA SER A 291 7.68 -26.42 -18.70
C SER A 291 7.04 -27.78 -18.87
N GLY A 292 6.36 -28.01 -20.00
CA GLY A 292 5.66 -29.26 -20.27
C GLY A 292 4.87 -29.20 -21.57
N PRO A 293 4.31 -30.33 -22.01
CA PRO A 293 3.50 -30.38 -23.24
C PRO A 293 2.33 -29.39 -23.21
N ALA A 294 1.99 -28.84 -24.38
CA ALA A 294 0.78 -28.03 -24.51
C ALA A 294 -0.46 -28.82 -24.07
N GLY A 295 -1.38 -28.15 -23.37
CA GLY A 295 -2.58 -28.78 -22.80
C GLY A 295 -2.36 -29.45 -21.45
N THR A 296 -1.13 -29.55 -20.94
CA THR A 296 -0.90 -29.94 -19.53
C THR A 296 -1.52 -28.89 -18.62
N ARG A 297 -2.36 -29.32 -17.69
CA ARG A 297 -3.01 -28.45 -16.69
C ARG A 297 -2.37 -28.68 -15.32
N VAL A 298 -1.82 -27.61 -14.76
CA VAL A 298 -1.31 -27.58 -13.37
C VAL A 298 -2.34 -26.89 -12.50
N LYS A 299 -2.70 -27.52 -11.39
CA LYS A 299 -3.64 -26.97 -10.39
C LYS A 299 -2.86 -26.58 -9.14
N LEU A 300 -3.15 -25.41 -8.59
CA LEU A 300 -2.56 -24.85 -7.38
C LEU A 300 -3.68 -24.62 -6.36
N THR A 301 -3.59 -25.22 -5.17
CA THR A 301 -4.57 -25.02 -4.09
C THR A 301 -3.87 -24.33 -2.91
N PRO A 302 -3.96 -22.99 -2.80
CA PRO A 302 -3.37 -22.25 -1.69
C PRO A 302 -4.19 -22.42 -0.41
N THR A 303 -3.53 -22.63 0.73
CA THR A 303 -4.15 -22.70 2.07
C THR A 303 -3.20 -22.19 3.16
N GLU A 304 -3.78 -21.80 4.29
CA GLU A 304 -3.04 -21.38 5.47
C GLU A 304 -2.43 -22.56 6.26
N VAL A 305 -3.09 -23.71 6.20
CA VAL A 305 -2.78 -24.87 7.04
C VAL A 305 -2.72 -26.18 6.24
N VAL A 306 -1.97 -27.14 6.79
CA VAL A 306 -1.92 -28.54 6.33
C VAL A 306 -2.52 -29.47 7.39
N SER A 307 -3.11 -30.57 6.95
CA SER A 307 -3.56 -31.64 7.82
C SER A 307 -2.36 -32.36 8.43
N ALA A 308 -2.30 -32.41 9.76
CA ALA A 308 -1.25 -33.12 10.48
C ALA A 308 -1.24 -34.64 10.21
N SER A 309 -2.37 -35.23 9.82
CA SER A 309 -2.49 -36.68 9.57
C SER A 309 -2.12 -37.10 8.16
N THR A 310 -2.32 -36.23 7.16
CA THR A 310 -2.12 -36.56 5.75
C THR A 310 -1.00 -35.77 5.08
N GLY A 311 -0.60 -34.63 5.64
CA GLY A 311 0.33 -33.68 5.01
C GLY A 311 -0.27 -32.95 3.80
N LEU A 312 -1.55 -33.16 3.49
CA LEU A 312 -2.27 -32.42 2.45
C LEU A 312 -2.70 -31.05 2.98
N VAL A 313 -2.93 -30.11 2.07
CA VAL A 313 -3.55 -28.82 2.43
C VAL A 313 -4.95 -29.03 3.01
N ASN A 314 -5.35 -28.18 3.96
CA ASN A 314 -6.69 -28.20 4.53
C ASN A 314 -7.45 -26.93 4.12
N SER A 315 -8.49 -27.11 3.30
CA SER A 315 -9.38 -26.06 2.80
C SER A 315 -10.84 -26.30 3.21
N SER A 316 -11.10 -26.99 4.32
CA SER A 316 -12.46 -27.38 4.71
C SER A 316 -13.43 -26.20 4.89
N SER A 317 -12.93 -25.04 5.32
CA SER A 317 -13.71 -23.79 5.47
C SER A 317 -13.95 -23.04 4.15
N PHE A 318 -13.25 -23.42 3.07
CA PHE A 318 -13.34 -22.79 1.75
C PHE A 318 -13.11 -23.79 0.60
N ALA A 319 -13.80 -24.93 0.68
CA ALA A 319 -13.65 -26.01 -0.28
C ALA A 319 -14.03 -25.54 -1.70
N GLY A 320 -13.14 -25.78 -2.67
CA GLY A 320 -13.32 -25.34 -4.06
C GLY A 320 -12.46 -24.16 -4.47
N LEU A 321 -11.65 -23.58 -3.57
CA LEU A 321 -10.63 -22.59 -3.90
C LEU A 321 -9.44 -23.25 -4.60
N TYR A 322 -9.11 -22.83 -5.83
CA TYR A 322 -7.86 -23.20 -6.50
C TYR A 322 -7.58 -22.30 -7.71
N ASP A 323 -6.33 -22.27 -8.12
CA ASP A 323 -5.90 -21.71 -9.40
C ASP A 323 -5.56 -22.85 -10.38
N SER A 324 -5.68 -22.62 -11.68
CA SER A 324 -5.11 -23.55 -12.66
C SER A 324 -4.54 -22.88 -13.90
N TYR A 325 -3.43 -23.46 -14.37
CA TYR A 325 -2.70 -23.00 -15.54
C TYR A 325 -2.59 -24.12 -16.57
N THR A 326 -3.09 -23.88 -17.78
CA THR A 326 -2.94 -24.79 -18.93
C THR A 326 -1.82 -24.29 -19.82
N LEU A 327 -0.78 -25.11 -19.97
CA LEU A 327 0.43 -24.78 -20.72
C LEU A 327 0.15 -24.64 -22.22
N SER A 328 0.88 -23.72 -22.87
CA SER A 328 0.98 -23.64 -24.33
C SER A 328 2.44 -23.81 -24.78
N GLY A 329 2.71 -24.03 -26.07
CA GLY A 329 4.08 -24.08 -26.59
C GLY A 329 4.78 -25.44 -26.49
N SER A 330 6.13 -25.43 -26.52
CA SER A 330 6.95 -26.65 -26.56
C SER A 330 7.28 -27.17 -25.16
N ALA A 331 7.49 -28.49 -25.04
CA ALA A 331 7.78 -29.15 -23.76
C ALA A 331 9.03 -28.64 -23.02
N SER A 332 9.91 -27.89 -23.71
CA SER A 332 11.19 -27.42 -23.17
C SER A 332 11.21 -25.93 -22.79
N ALA A 333 10.20 -25.14 -23.14
CA ALA A 333 10.15 -23.72 -22.81
C ALA A 333 9.51 -23.50 -21.43
N VAL A 334 10.22 -22.81 -20.53
CA VAL A 334 9.69 -22.41 -19.22
C VAL A 334 8.68 -21.29 -19.43
N GLN A 335 7.49 -21.48 -18.88
CA GLN A 335 6.42 -20.50 -18.80
C GLN A 335 6.28 -20.02 -17.37
N THR A 336 6.03 -18.72 -17.22
CA THR A 336 5.78 -18.08 -15.92
C THR A 336 4.34 -17.60 -15.86
N TRP A 337 3.65 -17.92 -14.77
CA TRP A 337 2.26 -17.53 -14.59
C TRP A 337 1.91 -17.29 -13.12
N HIS A 338 1.06 -16.32 -12.87
CA HIS A 338 0.37 -16.09 -11.61
C HIS A 338 -1.07 -15.61 -11.94
N PRO A 339 -2.04 -15.78 -11.03
CA PRO A 339 -3.35 -15.15 -11.19
C PRO A 339 -3.21 -13.63 -11.29
N GLN A 340 -4.15 -12.98 -11.99
CA GLN A 340 -4.08 -11.53 -12.29
C GLN A 340 -5.23 -10.75 -11.65
N PHE A 341 -6.38 -11.40 -11.38
CA PHE A 341 -7.61 -10.72 -10.96
C PHE A 341 -8.13 -11.15 -9.58
N VAL A 342 -7.35 -11.97 -8.87
CA VAL A 342 -7.66 -12.50 -7.53
C VAL A 342 -6.39 -12.51 -6.69
N TYR A 343 -6.52 -12.61 -5.37
CA TYR A 343 -5.42 -12.85 -4.43
C TYR A 343 -5.86 -13.86 -3.38
N HIS A 344 -4.91 -14.41 -2.62
CA HIS A 344 -5.15 -15.48 -1.65
C HIS A 344 -4.37 -15.24 -0.35
N GLY A 345 -4.91 -15.72 0.77
CA GLY A 345 -4.20 -15.92 2.03
C GLY A 345 -3.66 -17.33 2.13
N PHE A 346 -2.34 -17.51 2.21
CA PHE A 346 -1.73 -18.84 2.29
C PHE A 346 -0.32 -18.87 2.86
N ARG A 347 0.04 -20.03 3.40
CA ARG A 347 1.44 -20.42 3.65
C ARG A 347 1.84 -21.63 2.82
N TYR A 348 0.87 -22.46 2.47
CA TYR A 348 1.05 -23.70 1.74
C TYR A 348 0.35 -23.66 0.40
N VAL A 349 0.94 -24.27 -0.61
CA VAL A 349 0.29 -24.48 -1.92
C VAL A 349 0.42 -25.94 -2.31
N GLN A 350 -0.71 -26.60 -2.52
CA GLN A 350 -0.74 -27.93 -3.11
C GLN A 350 -0.67 -27.83 -4.64
N LEU A 351 0.26 -28.57 -5.26
CA LEU A 351 0.42 -28.70 -6.71
C LEU A 351 -0.04 -30.08 -7.17
N GLU A 352 -0.87 -30.08 -8.20
CA GLU A 352 -1.36 -31.29 -8.88
C GLU A 352 -1.20 -31.14 -10.41
N GLY A 353 -0.97 -32.24 -11.11
CA GLY A 353 -0.83 -32.23 -12.59
C GLY A 353 0.54 -31.77 -13.10
N MET A 354 1.56 -31.77 -12.24
CA MET A 354 2.92 -31.37 -12.60
C MET A 354 3.54 -32.28 -13.67
N PRO A 355 4.12 -31.74 -14.77
CA PRO A 355 4.78 -32.54 -15.81
C PRO A 355 6.10 -33.17 -15.35
N SER A 356 6.72 -32.61 -14.31
CA SER A 356 7.91 -33.13 -13.64
C SER A 356 7.87 -32.74 -12.15
N PRO A 357 8.54 -33.47 -11.25
CA PRO A 357 8.61 -33.11 -9.84
C PRO A 357 9.06 -31.64 -9.64
N PRO A 358 8.37 -30.87 -8.79
CA PRO A 358 8.71 -29.47 -8.54
C PRO A 358 10.04 -29.34 -7.80
N THR A 359 10.71 -28.21 -8.03
CA THR A 359 11.93 -27.77 -7.33
C THR A 359 11.64 -26.45 -6.62
N PRO A 360 12.53 -25.92 -5.76
CA PRO A 360 12.34 -24.60 -5.15
C PRO A 360 12.19 -23.45 -6.16
N ALA A 361 12.63 -23.63 -7.41
CA ALA A 361 12.43 -22.65 -8.49
C ALA A 361 11.07 -22.78 -9.19
N THR A 362 10.30 -23.83 -8.91
CA THR A 362 9.00 -24.09 -9.57
C THR A 362 7.91 -23.17 -9.07
N LEU A 363 7.94 -22.80 -7.79
CA LEU A 363 6.93 -21.95 -7.18
C LEU A 363 7.58 -20.91 -6.27
N SER A 364 7.30 -19.64 -6.53
CA SER A 364 7.51 -18.54 -5.59
C SER A 364 6.15 -17.95 -5.21
N ALA A 365 6.12 -16.97 -4.32
CA ALA A 365 4.93 -16.18 -4.03
C ALA A 365 5.28 -14.69 -4.01
N ILE A 366 4.28 -13.84 -4.22
CA ILE A 366 4.43 -12.39 -4.14
C ILE A 366 3.45 -11.88 -3.08
N ASP A 367 3.96 -11.16 -2.08
CA ASP A 367 3.13 -10.41 -1.13
C ASP A 367 2.48 -9.24 -1.87
N LEU A 368 1.18 -9.04 -1.65
CA LEU A 368 0.44 -7.86 -2.10
C LEU A 368 -0.02 -7.06 -0.90
N SER A 369 0.10 -5.75 -0.98
CA SER A 369 -0.54 -4.86 -0.02
C SER A 369 -0.67 -3.45 -0.60
N THR A 370 -1.54 -2.66 0.02
CA THR A 370 -1.64 -1.22 -0.22
C THR A 370 -0.30 -0.55 0.05
N ASP A 371 0.16 0.29 -0.89
CA ASP A 371 1.46 0.96 -0.88
C ASP A 371 1.56 2.06 0.20
N THR A 372 1.73 1.63 1.44
CA THR A 372 1.90 2.49 2.62
C THR A 372 3.29 2.33 3.21
N ASP A 373 3.88 3.45 3.62
CA ASP A 373 5.14 3.42 4.36
C ASP A 373 4.99 2.73 5.72
N ALA A 374 6.02 2.01 6.15
CA ALA A 374 6.11 1.50 7.51
C ALA A 374 6.10 2.66 8.53
N ALA A 375 5.37 2.49 9.64
CA ALA A 375 5.13 3.57 10.61
C ALA A 375 5.82 3.38 11.97
N GLY A 376 6.50 2.25 12.21
CA GLY A 376 7.07 1.99 13.53
C GLY A 376 7.62 0.58 13.71
N SER A 377 8.03 0.29 14.93
CA SER A 377 8.49 -1.04 15.34
C SER A 377 8.46 -1.22 16.86
N PHE A 378 8.41 -2.48 17.30
CA PHE A 378 8.56 -2.86 18.70
C PHE A 378 9.53 -4.05 18.85
N ASN A 379 10.26 -4.08 19.97
CA ASN A 379 11.07 -5.23 20.37
C ASN A 379 11.20 -5.30 21.89
N SER A 380 11.43 -6.49 22.45
CA SER A 380 11.68 -6.66 23.88
C SER A 380 12.62 -7.83 24.20
N SER A 381 13.00 -7.95 25.47
CA SER A 381 13.72 -9.13 25.98
C SER A 381 12.86 -10.38 26.07
N ASP A 382 11.53 -10.25 26.04
CA ASP A 382 10.62 -11.39 25.99
C ASP A 382 10.33 -11.76 24.53
N PRO A 383 10.76 -12.95 24.06
CA PRO A 383 10.57 -13.35 22.67
C PRO A 383 9.09 -13.54 22.30
N THR A 384 8.21 -13.78 23.26
CA THR A 384 6.76 -13.91 23.03
C THR A 384 6.19 -12.58 22.55
N LEU A 385 6.53 -11.49 23.22
CA LEU A 385 6.05 -10.16 22.85
C LEU A 385 6.59 -9.73 21.48
N THR A 386 7.87 -9.98 21.19
CA THR A 386 8.45 -9.71 19.86
C THR A 386 7.79 -10.55 18.76
N THR A 387 7.43 -11.80 19.07
CA THR A 387 6.68 -12.67 18.15
C THR A 387 5.29 -12.11 17.90
N LEU A 388 4.54 -11.76 18.95
CA LEU A 388 3.19 -11.18 18.81
C LEU A 388 3.16 -9.90 17.98
N HIS A 389 4.17 -9.03 18.14
CA HIS A 389 4.33 -7.85 17.29
C HIS A 389 4.46 -8.25 15.82
N SER A 390 5.33 -9.21 15.52
CA SER A 390 5.57 -9.70 14.15
C SER A 390 4.33 -10.36 13.54
N LEU A 391 3.57 -11.13 14.34
CA LEU A 391 2.30 -11.74 13.92
C LEU A 391 1.26 -10.67 13.58
N THR A 392 1.14 -9.65 14.42
CA THR A 392 0.21 -8.53 14.22
C THR A 392 0.59 -7.71 12.98
N SER A 393 1.87 -7.36 12.81
CA SER A 393 2.37 -6.66 11.62
C SER A 393 2.05 -7.41 10.32
N ARG A 394 2.26 -8.74 10.33
CA ARG A 394 2.00 -9.57 9.15
C ARG A 394 0.51 -9.58 8.82
N ALA A 395 -0.34 -9.75 9.83
CA ALA A 395 -1.79 -9.77 9.64
C ALA A 395 -2.33 -8.43 9.09
N ILE A 396 -1.85 -7.31 9.61
CA ILE A 396 -2.19 -5.97 9.10
C ILE A 396 -1.76 -5.82 7.63
N THR A 397 -0.55 -6.26 7.29
CA THR A 397 -0.01 -6.14 5.93
C THR A 397 -0.81 -6.97 4.95
N ASN A 398 -1.07 -8.25 5.27
CA ASN A 398 -1.78 -9.18 4.40
C ASN A 398 -3.25 -8.79 4.19
N ASN A 399 -3.82 -8.03 5.12
CA ASN A 399 -5.21 -7.55 5.05
C ASN A 399 -5.37 -6.11 4.54
N SER A 400 -4.28 -5.46 4.09
CA SER A 400 -4.33 -4.11 3.53
C SER A 400 -4.61 -4.14 2.03
N MET A 401 -5.85 -4.44 1.64
CA MET A 401 -6.26 -4.69 0.24
C MET A 401 -7.21 -3.60 -0.27
N SER A 402 -6.74 -2.34 -0.30
CA SER A 402 -7.50 -1.10 -0.63
C SER A 402 -8.60 -0.71 0.37
N VAL A 403 -9.10 -1.67 1.14
CA VAL A 403 -9.73 -1.53 2.45
C VAL A 403 -8.95 -2.43 3.41
N LEU A 404 -9.20 -2.32 4.71
CA LEU A 404 -8.69 -3.28 5.69
C LEU A 404 -9.67 -4.46 5.74
N THR A 405 -9.30 -5.61 5.19
CA THR A 405 -10.12 -6.83 5.22
C THR A 405 -9.96 -7.59 6.53
N ASP A 406 -10.93 -8.40 6.94
CA ASP A 406 -10.82 -9.28 8.10
C ASP A 406 -9.74 -10.35 7.91
N CYS A 407 -9.80 -11.05 6.78
CA CYS A 407 -8.85 -12.10 6.40
C CYS A 407 -8.59 -12.12 4.89
N PRO A 408 -7.38 -12.52 4.45
CA PRO A 408 -7.02 -12.54 3.03
C PRO A 408 -7.42 -13.84 2.32
N ASP A 409 -7.89 -14.86 3.04
CA ASP A 409 -8.23 -16.17 2.51
C ASP A 409 -9.70 -16.26 2.07
N ARG A 410 -10.64 -16.24 3.01
CA ARG A 410 -12.00 -16.75 2.76
C ARG A 410 -13.06 -15.64 2.63
N GLU A 411 -13.02 -14.56 3.41
CA GLU A 411 -14.10 -13.55 3.42
C GLU A 411 -13.74 -12.28 2.68
N LYS A 412 -12.53 -11.76 2.92
CA LYS A 412 -12.01 -10.57 2.24
C LYS A 412 -12.97 -9.38 2.35
N LEU A 413 -13.57 -9.18 3.52
CA LEU A 413 -14.57 -8.13 3.76
C LEU A 413 -14.01 -7.04 4.66
N GLY A 414 -14.38 -5.79 4.40
CA GLY A 414 -14.02 -4.67 5.25
C GLY A 414 -14.87 -4.61 6.52
N TRP A 415 -14.66 -5.53 7.45
CA TRP A 415 -15.27 -5.50 8.80
C TRP A 415 -14.71 -4.29 9.58
N LEU A 416 -15.61 -3.49 10.14
CA LEU A 416 -15.30 -2.12 10.53
C LEU A 416 -14.75 -1.93 11.94
N GLU A 417 -15.16 -2.77 12.88
CA GLU A 417 -14.71 -2.78 14.27
C GLU A 417 -13.19 -2.78 14.38
N GLU A 418 -12.50 -3.65 13.63
CA GLU A 418 -11.05 -3.86 13.78
C GLU A 418 -10.28 -2.58 13.47
N VAL A 419 -10.77 -1.78 12.51
CA VAL A 419 -10.15 -0.53 12.06
C VAL A 419 -9.99 0.47 13.21
N HIS A 420 -11.01 0.59 14.08
CA HIS A 420 -10.97 1.53 15.20
C HIS A 420 -10.50 0.87 16.50
N LEU A 421 -10.86 -0.40 16.77
CA LEU A 421 -10.44 -1.13 17.97
C LEU A 421 -8.92 -1.36 18.00
N VAL A 422 -8.31 -1.53 16.82
CA VAL A 422 -6.88 -1.80 16.64
C VAL A 422 -6.13 -0.59 16.03
N PHE A 423 -6.77 0.59 15.96
CA PHE A 423 -6.23 1.76 15.27
C PHE A 423 -4.81 2.13 15.68
N ASP A 424 -4.51 2.15 16.98
CA ASP A 424 -3.19 2.53 17.47
C ASP A 424 -2.09 1.57 16.99
N ALA A 425 -2.38 0.27 16.89
CA ALA A 425 -1.45 -0.70 16.31
C ALA A 425 -1.37 -0.47 14.81
N LEU A 426 -2.49 -0.35 14.09
CA LEU A 426 -2.51 -0.05 12.66
C LEU A 426 -1.64 1.16 12.31
N ALA A 427 -1.83 2.28 13.01
CA ALA A 427 -1.07 3.51 12.83
C ALA A 427 0.42 3.36 13.21
N ALA A 428 0.76 2.43 14.10
CA ALA A 428 2.14 2.11 14.46
C ALA A 428 2.84 1.17 13.46
N HIS A 429 2.11 0.42 12.65
CA HIS A 429 2.66 -0.47 11.61
C HIS A 429 2.72 0.19 10.24
N GLN A 430 1.65 0.89 9.85
CA GLN A 430 1.48 1.47 8.52
C GLN A 430 0.99 2.91 8.59
N ASN A 431 1.48 3.73 7.66
CA ASN A 431 1.06 5.12 7.54
C ASN A 431 -0.36 5.21 6.96
N LEU A 432 -1.34 5.57 7.80
CA LEU A 432 -2.73 5.77 7.38
C LEU A 432 -3.05 7.22 6.98
N GLY A 433 -2.31 8.20 7.49
CA GLY A 433 -2.78 9.60 7.51
C GLY A 433 -1.85 10.64 6.88
N TYR A 434 -0.61 10.31 6.53
CA TYR A 434 0.27 11.22 5.78
C TYR A 434 0.23 10.92 4.29
N GLN A 435 0.10 11.97 3.48
CA GLN A 435 -0.09 11.84 2.04
C GLN A 435 1.21 11.47 1.33
N GLN A 436 1.18 10.36 0.59
CA GLN A 436 2.26 9.92 -0.30
C GLN A 436 2.43 10.89 -1.49
N PRO A 437 3.67 11.21 -1.93
CA PRO A 437 3.90 12.01 -3.14
C PRO A 437 3.22 11.40 -4.38
N GLY A 438 2.42 12.20 -5.09
CA GLY A 438 1.72 11.74 -6.31
C GLY A 438 0.44 10.93 -6.06
N VAL A 439 0.08 10.66 -4.81
CA VAL A 439 -1.18 10.00 -4.43
C VAL A 439 -2.19 11.05 -3.93
N ALA A 440 -3.44 10.96 -4.37
CA ALA A 440 -4.50 11.85 -3.90
C ALA A 440 -5.05 11.38 -2.54
N GLY A 441 -4.93 12.20 -1.50
CA GLY A 441 -5.39 11.87 -0.15
C GLY A 441 -4.62 10.71 0.49
N THR A 442 -5.16 10.14 1.57
CA THR A 442 -4.49 9.16 2.43
C THR A 442 -5.22 7.82 2.44
N TYR A 443 -4.59 6.76 2.96
CA TYR A 443 -5.25 5.46 3.07
C TYR A 443 -6.43 5.50 4.05
N GLY A 444 -6.27 6.17 5.20
CA GLY A 444 -7.35 6.39 6.16
C GLY A 444 -8.52 7.19 5.59
N GLN A 445 -8.24 8.22 4.78
CA GLN A 445 -9.28 8.98 4.07
C GLN A 445 -10.06 8.13 3.08
N ARG A 446 -9.38 7.19 2.39
CA ARG A 446 -10.03 6.23 1.49
C ARG A 446 -10.98 5.32 2.25
N ILE A 447 -10.53 4.73 3.34
CA ILE A 447 -11.34 3.82 4.16
C ILE A 447 -12.58 4.56 4.69
N GLU A 448 -12.39 5.74 5.29
CA GLU A 448 -13.51 6.54 5.81
C GLU A 448 -14.52 6.93 4.72
N HIS A 449 -14.04 7.24 3.51
CA HIS A 449 -14.91 7.54 2.37
C HIS A 449 -15.83 6.35 2.04
N ILE A 450 -15.28 5.15 2.03
CA ILE A 450 -16.02 3.92 1.71
C ILE A 450 -17.04 3.61 2.82
N ILE A 451 -16.68 3.82 4.09
CA ILE A 451 -17.61 3.70 5.23
C ILE A 451 -18.77 4.69 5.08
N ALA A 452 -18.46 5.96 4.81
CA ALA A 452 -19.47 7.00 4.64
C ALA A 452 -20.41 6.74 3.44
N ASP A 453 -19.88 6.21 2.35
CA ASP A 453 -20.65 5.82 1.16
C ASP A 453 -21.55 4.60 1.40
N SER A 454 -21.19 3.74 2.34
CA SER A 454 -21.99 2.57 2.74
C SER A 454 -23.17 2.93 3.65
N GLN A 455 -23.30 4.22 4.03
CA GLN A 455 -24.38 4.68 4.88
C GLN A 455 -25.75 4.56 4.19
N THR A 456 -26.64 3.77 4.76
CA THR A 456 -28.00 3.59 4.25
C THR A 456 -28.81 4.90 4.29
N PRO A 457 -29.93 5.02 3.55
CA PRO A 457 -30.83 6.16 3.65
C PRO A 457 -31.34 6.43 5.08
N ALA A 458 -31.54 5.38 5.89
CA ALA A 458 -31.98 5.47 7.28
C ALA A 458 -30.89 6.00 8.23
N GLY A 459 -29.63 6.05 7.80
CA GLY A 459 -28.49 6.50 8.59
C GLY A 459 -27.64 5.37 9.18
N LEU A 460 -28.08 4.10 9.09
CA LEU A 460 -27.29 2.93 9.48
C LEU A 460 -25.96 2.89 8.69
N ILE A 461 -24.87 2.63 9.41
CA ILE A 461 -23.61 2.13 8.87
C ILE A 461 -23.60 0.62 9.11
N PRO A 462 -23.54 -0.20 8.05
CA PRO A 462 -23.45 -1.65 8.20
C PRO A 462 -22.15 -2.11 8.88
N ASP A 463 -22.13 -3.35 9.36
CA ASP A 463 -20.94 -3.92 10.01
C ASP A 463 -19.74 -4.11 9.04
N THR A 464 -20.00 -4.14 7.73
CA THR A 464 -18.98 -4.17 6.67
C THR A 464 -19.11 -2.96 5.74
N ALA A 465 -17.99 -2.40 5.29
CA ALA A 465 -17.98 -1.41 4.22
C ALA A 465 -16.92 -1.74 3.15
N PRO A 466 -17.33 -1.90 1.87
CA PRO A 466 -18.70 -1.87 1.34
C PRO A 466 -19.58 -3.03 1.84
N GLU A 467 -20.90 -2.80 2.01
CA GLU A 467 -21.88 -3.86 2.33
C GLU A 467 -22.31 -4.57 1.04
N TYR A 468 -21.56 -5.59 0.60
CA TYR A 468 -21.93 -6.41 -0.57
C TYR A 468 -23.00 -7.47 -0.28
N THR A 469 -23.17 -7.83 0.99
CA THR A 469 -24.21 -8.77 1.41
C THR A 469 -24.73 -8.41 2.79
N VAL A 470 -25.99 -8.74 3.04
CA VAL A 470 -26.62 -8.57 4.35
C VAL A 470 -26.65 -9.92 5.03
N PHE A 471 -25.80 -10.10 6.04
CA PHE A 471 -25.76 -11.34 6.82
C PHE A 471 -26.97 -11.43 7.76
N PRO A 472 -27.58 -12.63 7.91
CA PRO A 472 -28.63 -12.85 8.89
C PRO A 472 -28.05 -12.94 10.31
N GLY A 473 -28.87 -12.71 11.35
CA GLY A 473 -28.51 -13.09 12.72
C GLY A 473 -27.77 -12.05 13.55
N GLY A 474 -27.87 -10.76 13.22
CA GLY A 474 -27.29 -9.65 14.00
C GLY A 474 -25.97 -9.09 13.45
N PHE A 475 -25.50 -9.61 12.32
CA PHE A 475 -24.29 -9.20 11.60
C PHE A 475 -24.54 -8.02 10.66
N ARG A 476 -25.19 -6.96 11.16
CA ARG A 476 -25.48 -5.79 10.34
C ARG A 476 -25.44 -4.45 11.06
N ASP A 477 -25.87 -4.38 12.32
CA ASP A 477 -26.08 -3.11 13.01
C ASP A 477 -25.49 -3.03 14.42
N ASP A 478 -24.38 -3.75 14.66
CA ASP A 478 -23.65 -3.64 15.91
C ASP A 478 -22.93 -2.28 16.00
N VAL A 479 -23.08 -1.62 17.15
CA VAL A 479 -22.53 -0.27 17.36
C VAL A 479 -21.00 -0.25 17.33
N ASN A 480 -20.34 -1.34 17.71
CA ASN A 480 -18.88 -1.40 17.71
C ASN A 480 -18.33 -1.44 16.27
N TRP A 481 -19.06 -1.98 15.31
CA TRP A 481 -18.66 -1.96 13.91
C TRP A 481 -19.02 -0.62 13.25
N GLY A 482 -20.31 -0.27 13.22
CA GLY A 482 -20.75 0.97 12.57
C GLY A 482 -20.23 2.25 13.25
N GLY A 483 -19.85 2.16 14.53
CA GLY A 483 -19.22 3.22 15.32
C GLY A 483 -17.89 3.72 14.75
N THR A 484 -17.23 2.93 13.90
CA THR A 484 -15.99 3.30 13.22
C THR A 484 -16.11 4.61 12.44
N LEU A 485 -17.28 4.92 11.85
CA LEU A 485 -17.56 6.21 11.19
C LEU A 485 -17.31 7.43 12.10
N VAL A 486 -17.44 7.26 13.42
CA VAL A 486 -17.21 8.34 14.39
C VAL A 486 -15.82 8.25 15.01
N GLN A 487 -15.34 7.04 15.28
CA GLN A 487 -14.07 6.81 15.98
C GLN A 487 -12.86 7.06 15.07
N MET A 488 -12.85 6.49 13.87
CA MET A 488 -11.69 6.56 12.97
C MET A 488 -11.31 8.00 12.59
N PRO A 489 -12.24 8.91 12.26
CA PRO A 489 -11.87 10.30 11.97
C PRO A 489 -11.26 11.05 13.16
N TRP A 490 -11.69 10.71 14.38
CA TRP A 490 -11.07 11.26 15.59
C TRP A 490 -9.66 10.71 15.79
N ASP A 491 -9.45 9.43 15.54
CA ASP A 491 -8.13 8.81 15.64
C ASP A 491 -7.17 9.29 14.55
N LEU A 492 -7.65 9.50 13.32
CA LEU A 492 -6.88 10.16 12.25
C LEU A 492 -6.48 11.58 12.64
N TYR A 493 -7.39 12.35 13.24
CA TYR A 493 -7.07 13.67 13.76
C TYR A 493 -6.02 13.60 14.87
N ARG A 494 -6.20 12.72 15.85
CA ARG A 494 -5.28 12.58 16.97
C ARG A 494 -3.88 12.16 16.51
N SER A 495 -3.77 11.17 15.64
CA SER A 495 -2.49 10.59 15.23
C SER A 495 -1.78 11.39 14.13
N TYR A 496 -2.52 12.02 13.21
CA TYR A 496 -1.96 12.65 12.01
C TYR A 496 -2.33 14.14 11.84
N GLY A 497 -3.18 14.69 12.72
CA GLY A 497 -3.67 16.07 12.59
C GLY A 497 -4.73 16.26 11.50
N ASP A 498 -5.31 15.18 10.97
CA ASP A 498 -6.32 15.24 9.90
C ASP A 498 -7.70 15.71 10.43
N ALA A 499 -7.89 17.03 10.45
CA ALA A 499 -9.19 17.63 10.72
C ALA A 499 -10.14 17.62 9.52
N THR A 500 -9.63 17.35 8.31
CA THR A 500 -10.41 17.41 7.07
C THR A 500 -11.40 16.26 7.03
N THR A 501 -10.97 15.05 7.40
CA THR A 501 -11.82 13.85 7.39
C THR A 501 -13.02 14.01 8.31
N MET A 502 -12.80 14.33 9.59
CA MET A 502 -13.91 14.53 10.54
C MET A 502 -14.83 15.70 10.16
N SER A 503 -14.29 16.77 9.54
CA SER A 503 -15.11 17.88 9.06
C SER A 503 -15.99 17.48 7.87
N THR A 504 -15.44 16.67 6.95
CA THR A 504 -16.11 16.24 5.72
C THR A 504 -17.28 15.31 6.05
N TYR A 505 -17.07 14.34 6.95
CA TYR A 505 -18.06 13.31 7.25
C TYR A 505 -18.88 13.56 8.51
N TYR A 506 -18.73 14.72 9.18
CA TYR A 506 -19.57 15.11 10.32
C TYR A 506 -21.08 14.92 10.07
N PRO A 507 -21.65 15.29 8.89
CA PRO A 507 -23.07 15.03 8.63
C PRO A 507 -23.44 13.54 8.63
N ASN A 508 -22.58 12.66 8.13
CA ASN A 508 -22.79 11.21 8.15
C ASN A 508 -22.78 10.70 9.60
N MET A 509 -21.84 11.17 10.43
CA MET A 509 -21.77 10.84 11.86
C MET A 509 -23.06 11.22 12.59
N GLN A 510 -23.60 12.42 12.34
CA GLN A 510 -24.87 12.86 12.92
C GLN A 510 -26.02 11.94 12.50
N ARG A 511 -26.09 11.54 11.22
CA ARG A 511 -27.13 10.63 10.72
C ARG A 511 -27.06 9.26 11.39
N TYR A 512 -25.86 8.71 11.56
CA TYR A 512 -25.66 7.41 12.22
C TYR A 512 -26.05 7.45 13.69
N LEU A 513 -25.59 8.45 14.45
CA LEU A 513 -25.95 8.58 15.87
C LEU A 513 -27.44 8.88 16.06
N ASN A 514 -28.10 9.54 15.10
CA ASN A 514 -29.55 9.72 15.14
C ASN A 514 -30.31 8.45 14.77
N TYR A 515 -29.80 7.62 13.85
CA TYR A 515 -30.33 6.28 13.59
C TYR A 515 -30.31 5.44 14.87
N LEU A 516 -29.16 5.36 15.54
CA LEU A 516 -29.00 4.64 16.81
C LEU A 516 -29.87 5.21 17.92
N ASN A 517 -30.02 6.54 18.00
CA ASN A 517 -30.96 7.17 18.93
C ASN A 517 -32.42 6.76 18.67
N GLY A 518 -32.81 6.47 17.42
CA GLY A 518 -34.12 5.89 17.11
C GLY A 518 -34.29 4.45 17.60
N GLN A 519 -33.18 3.74 17.83
CA GLN A 519 -33.17 2.39 18.41
C GLN A 519 -33.21 2.41 19.94
N LEU A 520 -32.66 3.45 20.57
CA LEU A 520 -32.78 3.75 22.01
C LEU A 520 -34.25 4.01 22.40
N GLY A 521 -35.04 2.95 22.56
CA GLY A 521 -36.46 3.09 22.93
C GLY A 521 -37.37 1.95 22.50
N ARG A 522 -36.94 1.08 21.57
CA ARG A 522 -37.76 -0.07 21.15
C ARG A 522 -38.11 -1.04 22.29
N GLY A 523 -37.36 -1.00 23.40
CA GLY A 523 -37.62 -1.76 24.64
C GLY A 523 -38.01 -0.94 25.87
N GLY A 524 -38.18 0.38 25.77
CA GLY A 524 -38.53 1.25 26.91
C GLY A 524 -37.45 1.44 27.99
N THR A 525 -36.22 0.96 27.75
CA THR A 525 -35.10 0.95 28.71
C THR A 525 -34.08 2.08 28.50
N GLY A 526 -34.13 2.78 27.37
CA GLY A 526 -33.09 3.73 26.97
C GLY A 526 -31.75 3.08 26.62
N LEU A 527 -31.76 1.79 26.23
CA LEU A 527 -30.60 0.98 25.88
C LEU A 527 -30.85 0.25 24.55
N ILE A 528 -29.78 -0.10 23.83
CA ILE A 528 -29.79 -0.97 22.63
C ILE A 528 -29.56 -2.44 23.04
N GLY A 529 -29.94 -3.41 22.21
CA GLY A 529 -29.80 -4.84 22.52
C GLY A 529 -29.73 -5.77 21.31
N THR A 530 -28.93 -5.44 20.29
CA THR A 530 -28.81 -6.17 19.02
C THR A 530 -27.35 -6.34 18.59
N ALA A 531 -26.50 -6.83 19.50
CA ALA A 531 -25.07 -6.97 19.26
C ALA A 531 -24.61 -8.38 18.83
N LEU A 532 -23.58 -8.40 17.98
CA LEU A 532 -22.68 -9.54 17.75
C LEU A 532 -21.93 -9.94 19.02
N GLY A 533 -21.61 -8.93 19.83
CA GLY A 533 -20.95 -9.12 21.11
C GLY A 533 -19.44 -9.30 21.00
N ASP A 534 -18.82 -9.75 22.09
CA ASP A 534 -17.37 -9.82 22.24
C ASP A 534 -16.73 -10.97 21.43
N TRP A 535 -16.62 -10.78 20.10
CA TRP A 535 -16.30 -11.82 19.11
C TRP A 535 -15.06 -12.67 19.49
N PHE A 536 -15.11 -13.98 19.23
CA PHE A 536 -14.17 -15.02 19.68
C PHE A 536 -13.93 -15.24 21.19
N THR A 537 -14.74 -14.70 22.11
CA THR A 537 -14.63 -15.09 23.55
C THR A 537 -14.77 -16.61 23.79
N GLU A 538 -14.06 -17.14 24.80
CA GLU A 538 -14.13 -18.57 25.16
C GLU A 538 -15.48 -18.99 25.79
N ALA A 539 -16.18 -18.06 26.43
CA ALA A 539 -17.47 -18.30 27.09
C ALA A 539 -18.62 -18.39 26.05
N LYS A 540 -18.77 -19.57 25.45
CA LYS A 540 -19.83 -19.85 24.48
C LYS A 540 -21.21 -19.86 25.15
N GLY A 541 -22.16 -19.14 24.55
CA GLY A 541 -23.58 -19.19 24.92
C GLY A 541 -24.28 -20.47 24.41
N PRO A 542 -25.60 -20.61 24.63
CA PRO A 542 -26.37 -21.82 24.29
C PRO A 542 -26.35 -22.22 22.81
N ASN A 543 -26.03 -21.30 21.90
CA ASN A 543 -26.09 -21.50 20.44
C ASN A 543 -24.73 -21.84 19.79
N GLY A 544 -23.65 -21.98 20.56
CA GLY A 544 -22.35 -22.42 20.04
C GLY A 544 -21.53 -21.35 19.27
N THR A 545 -22.16 -20.24 18.86
CA THR A 545 -21.55 -18.93 18.57
C THR A 545 -21.86 -17.97 19.74
N GLY A 546 -21.06 -16.92 19.98
CA GLY A 546 -21.08 -16.11 21.22
C GLY A 546 -22.45 -15.59 21.72
N TYR A 547 -22.70 -15.28 22.99
CA TYR A 547 -21.88 -15.24 24.21
C TYR A 547 -22.73 -15.48 25.47
N ALA A 548 -22.15 -16.10 26.49
CA ALA A 548 -22.65 -16.07 27.87
C ALA A 548 -22.29 -14.76 28.62
N LEU A 549 -21.78 -13.76 27.89
CA LEU A 549 -21.37 -12.44 28.35
C LEU A 549 -22.49 -11.40 28.16
N ASN A 550 -22.34 -10.26 28.83
CA ASN A 550 -23.29 -9.16 28.79
C ASN A 550 -23.11 -8.31 27.51
N ASN A 551 -23.36 -8.89 26.33
CA ASN A 551 -23.16 -8.21 25.03
C ASN A 551 -23.86 -6.85 24.94
N ALA A 552 -25.07 -6.75 25.51
CA ALA A 552 -25.80 -5.49 25.55
C ALA A 552 -25.05 -4.41 26.36
N LEU A 553 -24.35 -4.76 27.45
CA LEU A 553 -23.50 -3.82 28.15
C LEU A 553 -22.36 -3.32 27.26
N ILE A 554 -21.68 -4.22 26.56
CA ILE A 554 -20.55 -3.89 25.67
C ILE A 554 -21.01 -2.96 24.53
N GLU A 555 -22.10 -3.31 23.86
CA GLU A 555 -22.71 -2.51 22.79
C GLU A 555 -23.09 -1.09 23.26
N ASN A 556 -23.73 -0.97 24.42
CA ASN A 556 -24.12 0.34 24.95
C ASN A 556 -22.91 1.16 25.40
N VAL A 557 -21.82 0.53 25.85
CA VAL A 557 -20.55 1.24 26.10
C VAL A 557 -19.91 1.71 24.79
N GLY A 558 -19.95 0.89 23.73
CA GLY A 558 -19.55 1.32 22.38
C GLY A 558 -20.31 2.57 21.91
N LEU A 559 -21.62 2.61 22.12
CA LEU A 559 -22.44 3.79 21.83
C LEU A 559 -22.05 5.01 22.68
N TYR A 560 -21.81 4.81 23.97
CA TYR A 560 -21.32 5.87 24.86
C TYR A 560 -20.00 6.46 24.36
N ASN A 561 -19.07 5.60 23.91
CA ASN A 561 -17.81 6.04 23.34
C ASN A 561 -18.03 6.86 22.07
N ALA A 562 -18.88 6.40 21.14
CA ALA A 562 -19.18 7.13 19.90
C ALA A 562 -19.83 8.50 20.17
N LEU A 563 -20.77 8.61 21.12
CA LEU A 563 -21.38 9.88 21.52
C LEU A 563 -20.36 10.84 22.15
N THR A 564 -19.44 10.31 22.96
CA THR A 564 -18.36 11.08 23.59
C THR A 564 -17.38 11.60 22.54
N THR A 565 -16.97 10.74 21.59
CA THR A 565 -16.11 11.10 20.47
C THR A 565 -16.77 12.14 19.58
N MET A 566 -18.07 12.03 19.29
CA MET A 566 -18.80 13.05 18.53
C MET A 566 -18.81 14.42 19.22
N ALA A 567 -18.94 14.44 20.55
CA ALA A 567 -18.81 15.67 21.32
C ALA A 567 -17.39 16.25 21.25
N ASN A 568 -16.35 15.40 21.23
CA ASN A 568 -14.96 15.82 21.07
C ASN A 568 -14.71 16.43 19.68
N ILE A 569 -15.13 15.74 18.61
CA ILE A 569 -15.08 16.23 17.24
C ILE A 569 -15.82 17.58 17.14
N GLY A 570 -17.04 17.65 17.67
CA GLY A 570 -17.82 18.89 17.67
C GLY A 570 -17.10 20.05 18.37
N ARG A 571 -16.35 19.81 19.45
CA ARG A 571 -15.56 20.85 20.13
C ARG A 571 -14.40 21.34 19.26
N VAL A 572 -13.68 20.43 18.59
CA VAL A 572 -12.58 20.80 17.68
C VAL A 572 -13.11 21.61 16.49
N LEU A 573 -14.25 21.20 15.92
CA LEU A 573 -14.85 21.84 14.76
C LEU A 573 -15.73 23.07 15.10
N GLY A 574 -15.87 23.43 16.39
CA GLY A 574 -16.71 24.57 16.83
C GLY A 574 -18.21 24.40 16.55
N ARG A 575 -18.73 23.17 16.65
CA ARG A 575 -20.12 22.84 16.33
C ARG A 575 -21.08 23.15 17.51
N PRO A 576 -22.28 23.71 17.25
CA PRO A 576 -23.19 24.14 18.32
C PRO A 576 -23.90 22.99 19.05
N ASP A 577 -23.96 21.81 18.44
CA ASP A 577 -24.65 20.61 18.93
C ASP A 577 -23.82 19.76 19.90
N VAL A 578 -22.61 20.19 20.28
CA VAL A 578 -21.76 19.54 21.30
C VAL A 578 -22.52 19.25 22.61
N ALA A 579 -23.37 20.18 23.06
CA ALA A 579 -24.16 20.02 24.27
C ALA A 579 -25.18 18.87 24.15
N VAL A 580 -25.74 18.65 22.96
CA VAL A 580 -26.68 17.56 22.69
C VAL A 580 -25.97 16.21 22.79
N TRP A 581 -24.82 16.06 22.14
CA TRP A 581 -24.04 14.83 22.16
C TRP A 581 -23.54 14.50 23.57
N SER A 582 -23.05 15.50 24.30
CA SER A 582 -22.58 15.35 25.69
C SER A 582 -23.72 14.93 26.62
N ALA A 583 -24.91 15.52 26.47
CA ALA A 583 -26.08 15.15 27.28
C ALA A 583 -26.57 13.72 27.00
N ARG A 584 -26.55 13.28 25.73
CA ARG A 584 -26.89 11.91 25.35
C ARG A 584 -25.90 10.90 25.93
N ALA A 585 -24.59 11.17 25.85
CA ALA A 585 -23.56 10.32 26.45
C ALA A 585 -23.77 10.18 27.97
N ALA A 586 -24.01 11.30 28.67
CA ALA A 586 -24.26 11.28 30.12
C ALA A 586 -25.53 10.50 30.50
N ALA A 587 -26.62 10.66 29.74
CA ALA A 587 -27.86 9.91 29.97
C ALA A 587 -27.66 8.40 29.74
N LEU A 588 -26.90 8.03 28.70
CA LEU A 588 -26.61 6.62 28.41
C LEU A 588 -25.72 5.99 29.48
N ALA A 589 -24.67 6.68 29.95
CA ALA A 589 -23.85 6.21 31.07
C ALA A 589 -24.70 5.97 32.34
N ALA A 590 -25.64 6.86 32.64
CA ALA A 590 -26.57 6.69 33.76
C ALA A 590 -27.49 5.47 33.57
N ALA A 591 -28.01 5.26 32.35
CA ALA A 591 -28.84 4.10 32.03
C ALA A 591 -28.06 2.77 32.14
N ILE A 592 -26.81 2.74 31.66
CA ILE A 592 -25.90 1.60 31.80
C ILE A 592 -25.69 1.27 33.28
N ASN A 593 -25.29 2.26 34.08
CA ASN A 593 -25.05 2.07 35.50
C ASN A 593 -26.33 1.61 36.23
N SER A 594 -27.48 2.20 35.91
CA SER A 594 -28.75 1.78 36.51
C SER A 594 -29.14 0.34 36.17
N ARG A 595 -28.72 -0.18 35.00
CA ARG A 595 -29.12 -1.51 34.53
C ARG A 595 -28.20 -2.62 35.03
N TRP A 596 -26.89 -2.34 35.12
CA TRP A 596 -25.86 -3.37 35.30
C TRP A 596 -24.97 -3.17 36.53
N LEU A 597 -24.76 -1.95 37.03
CA LEU A 597 -23.96 -1.76 38.24
C LEU A 597 -24.72 -2.26 39.47
N THR A 598 -24.15 -3.25 40.14
CA THR A 598 -24.71 -3.83 41.37
C THR A 598 -24.43 -2.96 42.59
N PRO A 599 -25.17 -3.12 43.70
CA PRO A 599 -24.84 -2.48 44.97
C PRO A 599 -23.45 -2.86 45.52
N THR A 600 -22.89 -4.00 45.12
CA THR A 600 -21.54 -4.46 45.47
C THR A 600 -20.45 -3.79 44.63
N GLY A 601 -20.82 -3.06 43.57
CA GLY A 601 -19.90 -2.28 42.75
C GLY A 601 -19.28 -3.07 41.59
N ASP A 602 -19.92 -4.11 41.10
CA ASP A 602 -19.53 -4.87 39.90
C ASP A 602 -20.64 -4.79 38.82
N TYR A 603 -20.32 -5.13 37.58
CA TYR A 603 -21.28 -5.11 36.46
C TYR A 603 -21.72 -6.50 36.01
N GLY A 604 -21.24 -7.54 36.70
CA GLY A 604 -21.36 -8.93 36.28
C GLY A 604 -20.14 -9.76 36.69
N PRO A 605 -20.26 -11.09 36.64
CA PRO A 605 -19.23 -12.02 37.12
C PRO A 605 -18.05 -12.18 36.14
N ASP A 606 -18.19 -11.77 34.88
CA ASP A 606 -17.17 -11.95 33.85
C ASP A 606 -16.20 -10.76 33.75
N GLN A 607 -15.10 -10.99 33.03
CA GLN A 607 -14.00 -10.03 32.87
C GLN A 607 -14.44 -8.79 32.07
N ALA A 608 -15.12 -9.00 30.94
CA ALA A 608 -15.54 -7.94 30.04
C ALA A 608 -16.50 -6.96 30.72
N SER A 609 -17.47 -7.48 31.48
CA SER A 609 -18.46 -6.69 32.21
C SER A 609 -17.83 -5.65 33.13
N ASN A 610 -16.65 -5.93 33.72
CA ASN A 610 -15.98 -4.98 34.60
C ASN A 610 -14.90 -4.15 33.87
N ALA A 611 -14.16 -4.75 32.94
CA ALA A 611 -13.09 -4.07 32.20
C ALA A 611 -13.62 -2.95 31.29
N VAL A 612 -14.70 -3.22 30.54
CA VAL A 612 -15.24 -2.30 29.53
C VAL A 612 -15.77 -0.99 30.16
N PRO A 613 -16.61 -1.01 31.22
CA PRO A 613 -17.02 0.21 31.91
C PRO A 613 -15.88 0.96 32.61
N LEU A 614 -14.88 0.24 33.16
CA LEU A 614 -13.70 0.84 33.77
C LEU A 614 -12.89 1.63 32.75
N ALA A 615 -12.62 1.04 31.58
CA ALA A 615 -11.87 1.69 30.51
C ALA A 615 -12.62 2.89 29.92
N ALA A 616 -13.96 2.79 29.78
CA ALA A 616 -14.80 3.89 29.32
C ALA A 616 -14.96 5.03 30.34
N GLY A 617 -14.56 4.81 31.59
CA GLY A 617 -14.65 5.82 32.66
C GLY A 617 -16.07 6.11 33.13
N ILE A 618 -17.01 5.18 32.95
CA ILE A 618 -18.42 5.36 33.35
C ILE A 618 -18.73 4.87 34.77
N VAL A 619 -17.79 4.16 35.40
CA VAL A 619 -17.94 3.67 36.78
C VAL A 619 -17.98 4.86 37.74
N PRO A 620 -19.00 5.01 38.59
CA PRO A 620 -19.05 6.12 39.51
C PRO A 620 -17.90 6.05 40.52
N ALA A 621 -17.37 7.22 40.90
CA ALA A 621 -16.12 7.34 41.66
C ALA A 621 -16.09 6.50 42.96
N ALA A 622 -17.23 6.36 43.65
CA ALA A 622 -17.33 5.59 44.88
C ALA A 622 -17.25 4.07 44.68
N GLN A 623 -17.50 3.57 43.46
CA GLN A 623 -17.53 2.14 43.13
C GLN A 623 -16.28 1.68 42.37
N ILE A 624 -15.43 2.60 41.87
CA ILE A 624 -14.22 2.26 41.10
C ILE A 624 -13.36 1.21 41.82
N ALA A 625 -13.11 1.37 43.12
CA ALA A 625 -12.30 0.42 43.89
C ALA A 625 -12.92 -0.98 43.94
N SER A 626 -14.24 -1.08 44.12
CA SER A 626 -14.97 -2.35 44.13
C SER A 626 -14.97 -3.00 42.74
N THR A 627 -15.21 -2.24 41.68
CA THR A 627 -15.19 -2.76 40.30
C THR A 627 -13.81 -3.26 39.90
N ARG A 628 -12.74 -2.54 40.29
CA ARG A 628 -11.35 -3.00 40.12
C ARG A 628 -11.08 -4.31 40.85
N THR A 629 -11.60 -4.44 42.07
CA THR A 629 -11.47 -5.67 42.85
C THR A 629 -12.18 -6.82 42.16
N ALA A 630 -13.42 -6.61 41.70
CA ALA A 630 -14.20 -7.61 40.95
C ALA A 630 -13.49 -8.07 39.68
N LEU A 631 -12.90 -7.14 38.91
CA LEU A 631 -12.10 -7.46 37.74
C LEU A 631 -10.92 -8.39 38.08
N LEU A 632 -10.10 -8.02 39.08
CA LEU A 632 -8.96 -8.83 39.51
C LEU A 632 -9.37 -10.20 40.05
N THR A 633 -10.50 -10.27 40.77
CA THR A 633 -11.07 -11.53 41.24
C THR A 633 -11.47 -12.42 40.06
N SER A 634 -12.11 -11.87 39.02
CA SER A 634 -12.51 -12.64 37.84
C SER A 634 -11.30 -13.18 37.03
N ILE A 635 -10.21 -12.42 36.95
CA ILE A 635 -8.95 -12.86 36.33
C ILE A 635 -8.31 -13.98 37.15
N THR A 636 -8.26 -13.82 38.47
CA THR A 636 -7.73 -14.83 39.39
C THR A 636 -8.55 -16.14 39.31
N ALA A 637 -9.88 -16.03 39.28
CA ALA A 637 -10.79 -17.17 39.11
C ALA A 637 -10.61 -17.90 37.77
N ALA A 638 -10.15 -17.20 36.72
CA ALA A 638 -9.79 -17.78 35.43
C ALA A 638 -8.39 -18.42 35.41
N GLY A 639 -7.66 -18.40 36.54
CA GLY A 639 -6.28 -18.86 36.64
C GLY A 639 -5.27 -17.88 36.05
N GLY A 640 -5.56 -16.58 36.09
CA GLY A 640 -4.69 -15.53 35.54
C GLY A 640 -4.78 -15.35 34.02
N ARG A 641 -5.77 -15.98 33.36
CA ARG A 641 -5.95 -15.93 31.90
C ARG A 641 -7.04 -14.94 31.50
N PHE A 642 -6.89 -14.34 30.33
CA PHE A 642 -7.97 -13.59 29.69
C PHE A 642 -9.00 -14.54 29.07
N LYS A 643 -10.27 -14.22 29.29
CA LYS A 643 -11.44 -14.91 28.73
C LYS A 643 -12.32 -13.88 28.05
N LEU A 644 -11.79 -13.31 26.98
CA LEU A 644 -12.30 -12.14 26.29
C LEU A 644 -12.31 -12.38 24.78
N GLY A 645 -13.13 -11.61 24.09
CA GLY A 645 -13.10 -11.43 22.64
C GLY A 645 -12.45 -10.11 22.24
N GLU A 646 -12.50 -9.78 20.96
CA GLU A 646 -11.77 -8.65 20.38
C GLU A 646 -12.11 -7.30 21.04
N ILE A 647 -13.40 -7.04 21.29
CA ILE A 647 -13.88 -5.74 21.76
C ILE A 647 -13.34 -5.44 23.15
N SER A 648 -13.23 -6.47 23.98
CA SER A 648 -12.92 -6.31 25.41
C SER A 648 -11.43 -6.42 25.72
N ILE A 649 -10.57 -6.88 24.80
CA ILE A 649 -9.12 -6.97 25.04
C ILE A 649 -8.49 -5.60 25.24
N GLY A 650 -8.73 -4.64 24.33
CA GLY A 650 -8.22 -3.27 24.46
C GLY A 650 -8.62 -2.60 25.78
N PRO A 651 -9.92 -2.63 26.14
CA PRO A 651 -10.41 -2.17 27.45
C PRO A 651 -9.79 -2.90 28.65
N MET A 652 -9.58 -4.21 28.58
CA MET A 652 -8.91 -4.98 29.64
C MET A 652 -7.49 -4.48 29.88
N LEU A 653 -6.70 -4.34 28.81
CA LEU A 653 -5.32 -3.84 28.89
C LEU A 653 -5.31 -2.42 29.45
N THR A 654 -6.17 -1.54 28.93
CA THR A 654 -6.33 -0.16 29.41
C THR A 654 -6.67 -0.09 30.91
N ALA A 655 -7.62 -0.92 31.36
CA ALA A 655 -8.04 -0.96 32.75
C ALA A 655 -6.91 -1.43 33.68
N LEU A 656 -6.16 -2.47 33.29
CA LEU A 656 -5.03 -2.99 34.06
C LEU A 656 -3.87 -1.98 34.13
N SER A 657 -3.50 -1.35 33.02
CA SER A 657 -2.46 -0.31 33.01
C SER A 657 -2.86 0.90 33.88
N ALA A 658 -4.13 1.32 33.82
CA ALA A 658 -4.65 2.39 34.69
C ALA A 658 -4.67 2.02 36.19
N MET A 659 -4.57 0.73 36.52
CA MET A 659 -4.43 0.21 37.88
C MET A 659 -2.97 0.00 38.31
N GLY A 660 -2.01 0.22 37.40
CA GLY A 660 -0.60 -0.15 37.60
C GLY A 660 -0.41 -1.65 37.70
N ARG A 661 -1.24 -2.43 37.00
CA ARG A 661 -1.25 -3.90 37.00
C ARG A 661 -0.82 -4.52 35.67
N ASP A 662 0.11 -3.86 34.99
CA ASP A 662 0.76 -4.40 33.78
C ASP A 662 1.47 -5.73 34.05
N ASP A 663 1.85 -6.01 35.30
CA ASP A 663 2.34 -7.32 35.74
C ASP A 663 1.33 -8.44 35.46
N ILE A 664 0.04 -8.22 35.75
CA ILE A 664 -1.03 -9.20 35.45
C ILE A 664 -1.24 -9.31 33.95
N ALA A 665 -1.31 -8.18 33.25
CA ALA A 665 -1.51 -8.17 31.80
C ALA A 665 -0.41 -8.97 31.09
N TYR A 666 0.85 -8.69 31.44
CA TYR A 666 2.00 -9.40 30.91
C TYR A 666 1.94 -10.90 31.18
N GLN A 667 1.65 -11.33 32.41
CA GLN A 667 1.53 -12.77 32.73
C GLN A 667 0.40 -13.45 31.94
N ALA A 668 -0.73 -12.78 31.76
CA ALA A 668 -1.84 -13.30 30.96
C ALA A 668 -1.47 -13.41 29.46
N VAL A 669 -0.77 -12.41 28.92
CA VAL A 669 -0.36 -12.36 27.51
C VAL A 669 0.70 -13.41 27.18
N ILE A 670 1.75 -13.56 28.00
CA ILE A 670 2.85 -14.48 27.68
C ILE A 670 2.53 -15.95 27.99
N SER A 671 1.46 -16.21 28.75
CA SER A 671 1.10 -17.56 29.16
C SER A 671 0.81 -18.45 27.96
N THR A 672 1.51 -19.59 27.88
CA THR A 672 1.27 -20.65 26.89
C THR A 672 0.21 -21.66 27.36
N ALA A 673 -0.34 -21.49 28.56
CA ALA A 673 -1.31 -22.42 29.12
C ALA A 673 -2.73 -22.15 28.59
N GLY A 674 -3.29 -23.11 27.86
CA GLY A 674 -4.65 -23.02 27.31
C GLY A 674 -4.68 -22.29 25.97
N ARG A 675 -5.72 -21.48 25.74
CA ARG A 675 -5.88 -20.64 24.55
C ARG A 675 -5.60 -19.19 24.95
N GLY A 676 -4.90 -18.43 24.10
CA GLY A 676 -4.41 -17.09 24.43
C GLY A 676 -3.19 -16.70 23.59
N TYR A 677 -2.70 -15.47 23.76
CA TYR A 677 -1.60 -14.92 22.97
C TYR A 677 -0.31 -15.75 23.03
N GLY A 678 0.15 -16.12 24.23
CA GLY A 678 1.35 -16.94 24.38
C GLY A 678 1.22 -18.31 23.72
N ALA A 679 0.02 -18.90 23.75
CA ALA A 679 -0.27 -20.15 23.04
C ALA A 679 -0.23 -19.95 21.51
N ILE A 680 -0.78 -18.86 20.98
CA ILE A 680 -0.69 -18.49 19.56
C ILE A 680 0.78 -18.34 19.15
N ALA A 681 1.56 -17.55 19.90
CA ALA A 681 2.98 -17.33 19.63
C ALA A 681 3.80 -18.63 19.68
N ALA A 682 3.47 -19.57 20.56
CA ALA A 682 4.13 -20.87 20.67
C ALA A 682 3.67 -21.91 19.63
N SER A 683 2.56 -21.65 18.92
CA SER A 683 1.94 -22.62 18.00
C SER A 683 2.65 -22.77 16.65
N GLY A 684 3.58 -21.86 16.32
CA GLY A 684 4.18 -21.76 15.00
C GLY A 684 3.35 -20.95 13.99
N ALA A 685 2.36 -20.20 14.47
CA ALA A 685 1.67 -19.17 13.69
C ALA A 685 2.68 -18.17 13.10
N THR A 686 2.36 -17.58 11.95
CA THR A 686 3.22 -16.62 11.25
C THR A 686 2.51 -15.33 10.83
N ALA A 687 1.21 -15.26 11.09
CA ALA A 687 0.39 -14.06 11.21
C ALA A 687 -0.50 -14.23 12.45
N LEU A 688 -1.14 -13.15 12.92
CA LEU A 688 -2.07 -13.22 14.04
C LEU A 688 -3.31 -14.02 13.62
N THR A 689 -3.83 -14.86 14.51
CA THR A 689 -4.97 -15.74 14.22
C THR A 689 -6.28 -15.10 14.65
N GLU A 690 -7.38 -15.44 13.97
CA GLU A 690 -8.73 -14.96 14.32
C GLU A 690 -9.18 -15.45 15.70
N GLY A 691 -8.91 -16.73 15.98
CA GLY A 691 -9.31 -17.39 17.22
C GLY A 691 -8.15 -17.74 18.14
N TRP A 692 -8.43 -17.78 19.44
CA TRP A 692 -7.46 -18.10 20.49
C TRP A 692 -6.81 -19.48 20.39
N GLY A 693 -7.46 -20.43 19.70
CA GLY A 693 -6.94 -21.79 19.49
C GLY A 693 -6.10 -21.95 18.23
N GLY A 694 -5.90 -20.90 17.44
CA GLY A 694 -5.19 -20.95 16.16
C GLY A 694 -5.81 -21.97 15.23
N ALA A 695 -4.99 -22.81 14.58
CA ALA A 695 -5.45 -23.77 13.58
C ALA A 695 -6.48 -24.79 14.11
N ALA A 696 -6.50 -25.05 15.42
CA ALA A 696 -7.46 -25.97 16.03
C ALA A 696 -8.90 -25.44 15.98
N ASP A 697 -9.10 -24.13 15.78
CA ASP A 697 -10.42 -23.52 15.69
C ASP A 697 -11.07 -23.70 14.32
N GLY A 698 -10.29 -24.05 13.30
CA GLY A 698 -10.76 -24.08 11.90
C GLY A 698 -11.10 -22.69 11.34
N ALA A 699 -10.60 -21.64 11.99
CA ALA A 699 -10.77 -20.22 11.65
C ALA A 699 -9.51 -19.67 10.93
N SER A 700 -9.52 -18.38 10.55
CA SER A 700 -8.39 -17.77 9.84
C SER A 700 -7.12 -17.82 10.68
N GLN A 701 -6.01 -18.07 10.02
CA GLN A 701 -4.66 -17.94 10.59
C GLN A 701 -4.00 -16.61 10.22
N ASP A 702 -4.78 -15.62 9.74
CA ASP A 702 -4.31 -14.33 9.27
C ASP A 702 -5.37 -13.21 9.43
N HIS A 703 -5.55 -12.75 10.67
CA HIS A 703 -6.58 -11.77 11.08
C HIS A 703 -6.06 -10.88 12.20
N PHE A 704 -6.30 -9.57 12.11
CA PHE A 704 -5.68 -8.60 13.04
C PHE A 704 -6.59 -8.09 14.17
N MET A 705 -7.84 -8.56 14.27
CA MET A 705 -8.82 -8.21 15.32
C MET A 705 -8.28 -8.31 16.76
N LEU A 706 -7.44 -9.31 17.04
CA LEU A 706 -6.82 -9.49 18.36
C LEU A 706 -5.55 -8.63 18.53
N GLY A 707 -5.28 -7.69 17.63
CA GLY A 707 -4.04 -6.90 17.56
C GLY A 707 -3.90 -5.80 18.61
N ALA A 708 -4.94 -5.51 19.39
CA ALA A 708 -4.91 -4.47 20.43
C ALA A 708 -3.79 -4.67 21.49
N VAL A 709 -3.29 -5.91 21.66
CA VAL A 709 -2.12 -6.20 22.50
C VAL A 709 -0.87 -5.45 22.05
N ASP A 710 -0.72 -5.18 20.75
CA ASP A 710 0.46 -4.50 20.20
C ASP A 710 0.51 -3.01 20.55
N SER A 711 -0.65 -2.37 20.66
CA SER A 711 -0.77 -1.02 21.22
C SER A 711 -0.29 -0.97 22.68
N TRP A 712 -0.67 -1.94 23.51
CA TRP A 712 -0.20 -2.02 24.90
C TRP A 712 1.32 -2.27 24.99
N MET A 713 1.87 -3.11 24.12
CA MET A 713 3.31 -3.35 24.05
C MET A 713 4.09 -2.06 23.73
N SER A 714 3.68 -1.31 22.72
CA SER A 714 4.36 -0.07 22.34
C SER A 714 4.11 1.08 23.34
N GLN A 715 2.88 1.27 23.80
CA GLN A 715 2.49 2.42 24.61
C GLN A 715 2.80 2.26 26.09
N ASP A 716 2.56 1.09 26.67
CA ASP A 716 2.66 0.88 28.10
C ASP A 716 3.96 0.13 28.44
N ILE A 717 4.26 -1.02 27.79
CA ILE A 717 5.51 -1.76 28.05
C ILE A 717 6.75 -0.95 27.68
N ALA A 718 6.87 -0.48 26.43
CA ALA A 718 7.97 0.40 26.04
C ALA A 718 7.79 1.84 26.58
N GLY A 719 6.55 2.26 26.81
CA GLY A 719 6.22 3.59 27.33
C GLY A 719 6.05 4.67 26.26
N LEU A 720 5.90 4.34 24.97
CA LEU A 720 5.76 5.33 23.90
C LEU A 720 4.29 5.72 23.72
N LYS A 721 3.76 6.58 24.60
CA LYS A 721 2.34 6.96 24.60
C LYS A 721 2.12 8.41 24.21
N GLN A 722 1.15 8.64 23.34
CA GLN A 722 0.68 9.99 23.05
C GLN A 722 -0.11 10.54 24.25
N SER A 723 0.11 11.80 24.63
CA SER A 723 -0.64 12.39 25.74
C SER A 723 -2.11 12.62 25.38
N VAL A 724 -3.00 12.53 26.37
CA VAL A 724 -4.43 12.87 26.21
C VAL A 724 -4.57 14.30 25.69
N GLY A 725 -5.37 14.48 24.62
CA GLY A 725 -5.60 15.77 23.98
C GLY A 725 -4.46 16.27 23.08
N SER A 726 -3.38 15.49 22.95
CA SER A 726 -2.32 15.73 21.97
C SER A 726 -2.81 15.44 20.55
N VAL A 727 -2.22 16.11 19.57
CA VAL A 727 -2.52 16.00 18.15
C VAL A 727 -1.20 15.83 17.41
N ASP A 728 -1.15 14.93 16.44
CA ASP A 728 0.02 14.68 15.59
C ASP A 728 1.30 14.48 16.43
N TRP A 729 1.16 13.71 17.51
CA TRP A 729 2.24 13.38 18.45
C TRP A 729 3.05 14.59 18.97
N ALA A 730 2.43 15.76 19.07
CA ALA A 730 3.10 16.97 19.58
C ALA A 730 3.49 16.84 21.06
N ASN A 731 2.66 16.15 21.85
CA ASN A 731 2.90 15.87 23.27
C ASN A 731 2.80 14.36 23.56
N LEU A 732 3.77 13.85 24.32
CA LEU A 732 3.84 12.46 24.77
C LEU A 732 3.87 12.34 26.29
N THR A 733 3.43 11.18 26.75
CA THR A 733 3.64 10.70 28.11
C THR A 733 4.50 9.45 28.02
N ILE A 734 5.68 9.46 28.65
CA ILE A 734 6.61 8.34 28.62
C ILE A 734 6.67 7.69 30.00
N THR A 735 6.04 6.53 30.12
CA THR A 735 5.91 5.77 31.37
C THR A 735 6.21 4.28 31.13
N PRO A 736 7.49 3.89 30.98
CA PRO A 736 7.86 2.50 30.72
C PRO A 736 7.51 1.60 31.91
N GLN A 737 6.94 0.43 31.64
CA GLN A 737 6.61 -0.56 32.68
C GLN A 737 7.75 -1.58 32.87
N LEU A 738 8.44 -1.48 34.02
CA LEU A 738 9.62 -2.31 34.34
C LEU A 738 9.26 -3.65 34.98
N ILE A 739 8.52 -4.49 34.26
CA ILE A 739 8.01 -5.76 34.76
C ILE A 739 9.15 -6.72 35.08
N THR A 740 9.15 -7.34 36.27
CA THR A 740 10.23 -8.22 36.77
C THR A 740 10.70 -9.28 35.76
N GLY A 741 9.83 -9.82 34.90
CA GLY A 741 10.21 -10.79 33.87
C GLY A 741 11.06 -10.23 32.71
N MET A 742 11.24 -8.91 32.63
CA MET A 742 11.81 -8.24 31.46
C MET A 742 13.08 -7.45 31.78
N THR A 743 14.03 -7.46 30.86
CA THR A 743 15.29 -6.69 30.95
C THR A 743 15.39 -5.58 29.91
N SER A 744 14.57 -5.59 28.84
CA SER A 744 14.49 -4.48 27.90
C SER A 744 13.18 -4.44 27.11
N ALA A 745 12.81 -3.23 26.66
CA ALA A 745 11.82 -3.02 25.61
C ALA A 745 12.14 -1.74 24.83
N SER A 746 11.73 -1.70 23.56
CA SER A 746 11.88 -0.52 22.69
C SER A 746 10.72 -0.41 21.72
N ALA A 747 10.26 0.82 21.48
CA ALA A 747 9.29 1.16 20.46
C ALA A 747 9.75 2.36 19.63
N THR A 748 9.37 2.35 18.35
CA THR A 748 9.57 3.45 17.41
C THR A 748 8.23 3.81 16.76
N HIS A 749 7.97 5.10 16.59
CA HIS A 749 6.83 5.61 15.82
C HIS A 749 7.30 6.72 14.87
N ILE A 750 6.88 6.66 13.61
CA ILE A 750 7.29 7.57 12.53
C ILE A 750 6.14 8.54 12.25
N THR A 751 6.43 9.83 12.38
CA THR A 751 5.48 10.92 12.18
C THR A 751 5.99 11.91 11.13
N ASP A 752 5.15 12.82 10.65
CA ASP A 752 5.57 13.93 9.76
C ASP A 752 6.55 14.90 10.45
N ARG A 753 6.56 14.90 11.79
CA ARG A 753 7.55 15.64 12.59
C ARG A 753 8.92 14.96 12.58
N GLY A 754 8.95 13.66 12.33
CA GLY A 754 10.11 12.79 12.36
C GLY A 754 9.89 11.55 13.24
N THR A 755 10.96 10.79 13.46
CA THR A 755 10.85 9.55 14.23
C THR A 755 10.95 9.78 15.74
N ILE A 756 10.00 9.23 16.48
CA ILE A 756 9.99 9.14 17.94
C ILE A 756 10.50 7.75 18.35
N ARG A 757 11.42 7.69 19.31
CA ARG A 757 11.91 6.42 19.84
C ARG A 757 11.94 6.43 21.36
N VAL A 758 11.53 5.33 21.97
CA VAL A 758 11.68 5.07 23.40
C VAL A 758 12.28 3.67 23.55
N ALA A 759 13.32 3.55 24.37
CA ALA A 759 13.92 2.28 24.70
C ALA A 759 14.35 2.28 26.17
N TRP A 760 14.17 1.16 26.86
CA TRP A 760 14.74 0.97 28.18
C TRP A 760 15.45 -0.38 28.29
N SER A 761 16.48 -0.44 29.12
CA SER A 761 17.25 -1.66 29.38
C SER A 761 17.84 -1.68 30.78
N ARG A 762 17.92 -2.86 31.40
CA ARG A 762 18.56 -3.11 32.70
C ARG A 762 19.37 -4.41 32.67
N PRO A 763 20.48 -4.51 33.42
CA PRO A 763 21.29 -5.73 33.48
C PRO A 763 20.52 -6.97 33.95
N ASP A 764 19.62 -6.77 34.91
CA ASP A 764 18.73 -7.79 35.46
C ASP A 764 17.42 -7.16 35.94
N ALA A 765 16.46 -8.02 36.28
CA ALA A 765 15.10 -7.66 36.71
C ALA A 765 14.99 -6.75 37.94
N THR A 766 16.04 -6.67 38.76
CA THR A 766 16.05 -5.94 40.03
C THR A 766 16.83 -4.63 39.94
N ALA A 767 17.62 -4.47 38.88
CA ALA A 767 18.42 -3.29 38.64
C ALA A 767 17.59 -2.11 38.09
N ASP A 768 18.10 -0.91 38.32
CA ASP A 768 17.60 0.30 37.69
C ASP A 768 17.76 0.22 36.17
N ALA A 769 16.76 0.70 35.43
CA ALA A 769 16.80 0.76 33.97
C ALA A 769 17.37 2.08 33.48
N ALA A 770 18.15 2.00 32.39
CA ALA A 770 18.50 3.13 31.56
C ALA A 770 17.42 3.32 30.50
N VAL A 771 16.86 4.53 30.38
CA VAL A 771 15.79 4.89 29.45
C VAL A 771 16.32 5.90 28.44
N THR A 772 16.37 5.52 27.16
CA THR A 772 16.76 6.36 26.03
C THR A 772 15.52 6.83 25.28
N ILE A 773 15.42 8.13 25.04
CA ILE A 773 14.30 8.75 24.34
C ILE A 773 14.83 9.65 23.24
N ASP A 774 14.36 9.47 22.00
CA ASP A 774 14.65 10.35 20.87
C ASP A 774 13.35 11.04 20.42
N LEU A 775 13.29 12.37 20.54
CA LEU A 775 12.15 13.18 20.11
C LEU A 775 12.50 14.06 18.90
N PRO A 776 11.65 14.12 17.86
CA PRO A 776 11.83 15.04 16.75
C PRO A 776 11.55 16.50 17.15
N ALA A 777 11.86 17.44 16.25
CA ALA A 777 11.54 18.84 16.45
C ALA A 777 10.01 19.06 16.52
N GLY A 778 9.56 19.96 17.40
CA GLY A 778 8.12 20.23 17.57
C GLY A 778 7.36 19.20 18.40
N THR A 779 8.08 18.33 19.12
CA THR A 779 7.55 17.32 20.03
C THR A 779 8.12 17.48 21.44
N THR A 780 7.27 17.32 22.46
CA THR A 780 7.65 17.33 23.88
C THR A 780 7.10 16.09 24.60
N ALA A 781 7.74 15.68 25.70
CA ALA A 781 7.27 14.56 26.50
C ALA A 781 7.32 14.82 28.01
N THR A 782 6.28 14.36 28.71
CA THR A 782 6.27 14.16 30.16
C THR A 782 6.77 12.76 30.44
N VAL A 783 7.95 12.62 31.06
CA VAL A 783 8.51 11.32 31.43
C VAL A 783 8.21 11.04 32.90
N VAL A 784 7.60 9.89 33.19
CA VAL A 784 7.26 9.45 34.55
C VAL A 784 8.05 8.18 34.87
N LEU A 785 9.02 8.29 35.78
CA LEU A 785 9.84 7.19 36.26
C LEU A 785 9.72 7.05 37.78
N PRO A 786 10.13 5.91 38.38
CA PRO A 786 10.22 5.78 39.84
C PRO A 786 11.10 6.85 40.51
N SER A 787 12.10 7.36 39.79
CA SER A 787 12.98 8.45 40.21
C SER A 787 12.34 9.84 40.19
N GLY A 788 11.18 9.99 39.55
CA GLY A 788 10.42 11.25 39.49
C GLY A 788 9.82 11.55 38.11
N THR A 789 9.18 12.72 37.99
CA THR A 789 8.61 13.22 36.74
C THR A 789 9.51 14.29 36.12
N SER A 790 9.72 14.23 34.80
CA SER A 790 10.54 15.17 34.04
C SER A 790 9.82 15.66 32.78
N GLN A 791 10.11 16.89 32.34
CA GLN A 791 9.69 17.41 31.04
C GLN A 791 10.89 17.45 30.09
N ILE A 792 10.73 16.92 28.89
CA ILE A 792 11.77 16.92 27.85
C ILE A 792 11.23 17.44 26.52
N GLY A 793 12.10 18.02 25.71
CA GLY A 793 11.80 18.44 24.33
C GLY A 793 12.60 17.66 23.30
N ALA A 794 12.59 18.15 22.06
CA ALA A 794 13.31 17.58 20.93
C ALA A 794 14.79 17.25 21.23
N GLY A 795 15.26 16.12 20.73
CA GLY A 795 16.61 15.60 20.91
C GLY A 795 16.65 14.24 21.61
N ARG A 796 17.87 13.76 21.88
CA ARG A 796 18.12 12.52 22.63
C ARG A 796 18.22 12.80 24.12
N SER A 797 17.50 12.04 24.93
CA SER A 797 17.57 12.07 26.40
C SER A 797 17.91 10.68 26.93
N LEU A 798 18.71 10.62 27.99
CA LEU A 798 19.06 9.40 28.72
C LEU A 798 18.74 9.58 30.19
N LEU A 799 17.85 8.76 30.73
CA LEU A 799 17.36 8.83 32.10
C LEU A 799 17.59 7.50 32.82
N SER A 800 17.54 7.52 34.16
CA SER A 800 17.61 6.32 34.99
C SER A 800 16.42 6.25 35.94
N THR A 801 15.98 5.03 36.26
CA THR A 801 14.89 4.79 37.21
C THR A 801 15.34 4.87 38.67
N GLY A 802 16.66 4.88 38.90
CA GLY A 802 17.26 4.90 40.23
C GLY A 802 17.40 6.28 40.86
N PRO A 803 17.68 6.36 42.19
CA PRO A 803 17.84 7.60 42.93
C PRO A 803 19.14 8.37 42.63
N GLN A 804 20.00 7.87 41.74
CA GLN A 804 21.26 8.53 41.36
C GLN A 804 21.27 8.98 39.89
N THR A 805 21.52 10.29 39.72
CA THR A 805 21.88 11.03 38.49
C THR A 805 20.79 11.30 37.45
N THR A 806 20.22 12.51 37.52
CA THR A 806 19.79 13.26 36.32
C THR A 806 21.01 13.49 35.42
N TRP A 807 21.14 12.71 34.35
CA TRP A 807 21.95 13.13 33.21
C TRP A 807 21.06 13.98 32.32
N THR A 808 21.03 15.30 32.57
CA THR A 808 20.41 16.24 31.63
C THR A 808 21.30 16.37 30.40
N THR A 809 20.73 16.09 29.24
CA THR A 809 21.28 16.11 27.87
C THR A 809 22.26 17.25 27.59
N VAL A 810 23.43 16.93 27.01
CA VAL A 810 23.83 17.38 25.66
C VAL A 810 24.81 16.33 25.11
N LEU A 811 24.31 15.20 24.58
CA LEU A 811 24.93 14.87 23.30
C LEU A 811 24.57 16.07 22.42
N PRO A 812 25.52 16.69 21.69
CA PRO A 812 25.10 17.61 20.67
C PRO A 812 24.04 16.86 19.91
N ARG A 813 23.00 17.57 19.45
CA ARG A 813 22.11 17.02 18.44
C ARG A 813 22.97 16.14 17.49
N PRO A 814 22.42 15.16 16.77
CA PRO A 814 22.84 15.18 15.38
C PRO A 814 22.50 16.61 14.95
N GLN A 815 23.46 17.54 15.06
CA GLN A 815 23.37 18.82 14.40
C GLN A 815 23.04 18.32 13.03
N ILE A 816 21.84 18.63 12.55
CA ILE A 816 21.62 18.46 11.13
C ILE A 816 22.80 19.20 10.54
N LEU A 817 23.74 18.44 9.99
CA LEU A 817 24.97 19.01 9.53
C LEU A 817 24.48 19.75 8.30
N VAL A 818 24.41 21.06 8.46
CA VAL A 818 23.95 21.91 7.39
C VAL A 818 25.17 22.14 6.56
N TYR A 819 25.12 21.64 5.35
CA TYR A 819 26.20 21.79 4.41
C TYR A 819 25.85 22.91 3.45
N SER A 820 26.82 23.75 3.17
CA SER A 820 26.77 24.64 2.02
C SER A 820 27.84 24.22 1.04
N ILE A 821 27.60 24.43 -0.24
CA ILE A 821 28.56 24.10 -1.29
C ILE A 821 28.96 25.35 -2.04
N GLY A 822 30.10 25.29 -2.72
CA GLY A 822 30.77 26.49 -3.19
C GLY A 822 30.14 27.20 -4.38
N TYR A 823 29.33 26.48 -5.16
CA TYR A 823 28.90 26.89 -6.50
C TYR A 823 27.39 27.19 -6.59
N ASN A 824 26.66 27.11 -5.48
CA ASN A 824 25.27 27.55 -5.38
C ASN A 824 24.96 28.06 -3.94
N ASN A 825 23.74 28.56 -3.72
CA ASN A 825 23.29 29.08 -2.43
C ASN A 825 22.38 28.10 -1.65
N ALA A 826 22.26 26.86 -2.12
CA ALA A 826 21.42 25.88 -1.46
C ALA A 826 22.10 25.38 -0.18
N LEU A 827 21.27 25.10 0.82
CA LEU A 827 21.67 24.40 2.02
C LEU A 827 21.24 22.95 1.92
N TYR A 828 22.08 22.06 2.44
CA TYR A 828 21.87 20.63 2.38
C TYR A 828 21.96 20.04 3.77
N THR A 829 21.31 18.91 3.98
CA THR A 829 21.55 18.05 5.14
C THR A 829 21.49 16.59 4.73
N THR A 830 21.77 15.69 5.66
CA THR A 830 21.74 14.25 5.43
C THR A 830 20.73 13.59 6.36
N VAL A 831 19.73 12.91 5.81
CA VAL A 831 18.69 12.19 6.57
C VAL A 831 18.69 10.73 6.10
N ASN A 832 18.84 9.78 7.02
CA ASN A 832 18.84 8.34 6.74
C ASN A 832 19.78 7.92 5.58
N GLY A 833 20.98 8.50 5.49
CA GLY A 833 21.97 8.18 4.46
C GLY A 833 21.71 8.82 3.08
N ARG A 834 20.74 9.73 2.95
CA ARG A 834 20.46 10.49 1.71
C ARG A 834 20.79 11.97 1.87
N ILE A 835 21.18 12.61 0.76
CA ILE A 835 21.46 14.06 0.68
C ILE A 835 20.15 14.79 0.37
N THR A 836 19.73 15.71 1.22
CA THR A 836 18.43 16.39 1.14
C THR A 836 18.61 17.91 1.15
N TYR A 837 17.82 18.64 0.37
CA TYR A 837 17.75 20.10 0.44
C TYR A 837 17.16 20.56 1.77
N LEU A 838 17.81 21.52 2.41
CA LEU A 838 17.36 22.08 3.67
C LEU A 838 16.56 23.37 3.43
N THR A 839 15.30 23.37 3.82
CA THR A 839 14.44 24.56 3.72
C THR A 839 14.77 25.58 4.81
N ALA A 840 14.40 26.85 4.58
CA ALA A 840 14.60 27.93 5.56
C ALA A 840 13.89 27.66 6.89
N ALA A 841 12.71 27.04 6.87
CA ALA A 841 11.94 26.68 8.06
C ALA A 841 12.66 25.62 8.90
N VAL A 842 13.22 24.59 8.26
CA VAL A 842 13.97 23.53 8.95
C VAL A 842 15.32 24.06 9.48
N TRP A 843 15.99 24.95 8.73
CA TRP A 843 17.22 25.61 9.19
C TRP A 843 16.97 26.53 10.40
N ALA A 844 15.85 27.27 10.38
CA ALA A 844 15.40 28.10 11.50
C ALA A 844 15.01 27.27 12.73
N ALA A 845 14.28 26.18 12.55
CA ALA A 845 13.90 25.25 13.61
C ALA A 845 15.13 24.56 14.25
N ALA A 846 16.18 24.35 13.45
CA ALA A 846 17.47 23.93 13.94
C ALA A 846 18.29 25.06 14.62
N GLY A 847 17.74 26.26 14.80
CA GLY A 847 18.47 27.36 15.45
C GLY A 847 19.60 27.92 14.61
N TYR A 848 19.45 27.91 13.28
CA TYR A 848 20.42 28.44 12.30
C TYR A 848 21.84 27.92 12.51
N PRO A 849 22.06 26.59 12.55
CA PRO A 849 23.40 26.04 12.64
C PRO A 849 24.24 26.59 11.48
N LYS A 850 25.43 27.10 11.81
CA LYS A 850 26.33 27.66 10.81
C LYS A 850 26.66 26.58 9.78
N PRO A 851 26.36 26.78 8.49
CA PRO A 851 26.63 25.77 7.49
C PRO A 851 28.12 25.44 7.42
N VAL A 852 28.43 24.15 7.41
CA VAL A 852 29.76 23.63 7.09
C VAL A 852 29.91 23.73 5.57
N ARG A 853 30.84 24.59 5.13
CA ARG A 853 31.18 24.71 3.72
C ARG A 853 31.90 23.43 3.29
N LEU A 854 31.27 22.62 2.45
CA LEU A 854 31.92 21.49 1.81
C LEU A 854 32.69 21.98 0.58
N ASN A 855 33.90 21.44 0.43
CA ASN A 855 34.68 21.63 -0.77
C ASN A 855 34.26 20.60 -1.81
N SER A 856 34.06 21.07 -3.03
CA SER A 856 33.82 20.22 -4.17
C SER A 856 35.10 20.05 -4.95
N THR A 857 35.36 18.84 -5.43
CA THR A 857 36.36 18.61 -6.46
C THR A 857 35.72 18.94 -7.80
N TYR A 858 36.22 19.99 -8.44
CA TYR A 858 35.79 20.35 -9.78
C TYR A 858 36.60 19.52 -10.76
N THR A 859 35.91 18.62 -11.44
CA THR A 859 36.53 17.66 -12.33
C THR A 859 35.89 17.73 -13.70
N ARG A 860 36.69 17.49 -14.72
CA ARG A 860 36.21 17.33 -16.08
C ARG A 860 36.95 16.18 -16.73
N TYR A 861 36.30 15.55 -17.70
CA TYR A 861 37.04 14.73 -18.64
C TYR A 861 37.97 15.59 -19.50
N SER A 862 39.17 15.11 -19.82
CA SER A 862 40.13 15.85 -20.67
C SER A 862 39.58 16.20 -22.06
N PHE A 863 38.52 15.52 -22.46
CA PHE A 863 37.91 15.54 -23.78
C PHE A 863 36.47 16.09 -23.78
N GLY A 864 36.05 16.77 -22.70
CA GLY A 864 34.72 17.37 -22.59
C GLY A 864 34.77 18.79 -21.98
N PRO A 865 33.86 19.70 -22.37
CA PRO A 865 33.83 21.07 -21.85
C PRO A 865 33.12 21.19 -20.50
N ALA A 866 32.28 20.21 -20.14
CA ALA A 866 31.51 20.21 -18.91
C ALA A 866 32.43 20.04 -17.68
N VAL A 867 32.22 20.89 -16.68
CA VAL A 867 32.86 20.78 -15.37
C VAL A 867 31.82 20.27 -14.39
N TYR A 868 32.14 19.21 -13.69
CA TYR A 868 31.30 18.60 -12.65
C TYR A 868 31.87 18.89 -11.28
N ALA A 869 31.03 19.31 -10.36
CA ALA A 869 31.38 19.41 -8.96
C ALA A 869 31.02 18.09 -8.27
N VAL A 870 32.04 17.37 -7.79
CA VAL A 870 31.86 16.19 -6.95
C VAL A 870 32.01 16.61 -5.50
N THR A 871 30.93 16.53 -4.75
CA THR A 871 30.89 16.92 -3.34
C THR A 871 30.59 15.69 -2.49
N ASN A 872 31.56 15.31 -1.65
CA ASN A 872 31.39 14.22 -0.71
C ASN A 872 30.78 14.77 0.58
N PHE A 873 29.69 14.15 1.01
CA PHE A 873 29.04 14.44 2.28
C PHE A 873 29.57 13.47 3.35
N PRO A 874 29.94 13.96 4.54
CA PRO A 874 30.26 13.08 5.66
C PRO A 874 29.10 12.11 5.96
N ALA A 875 29.41 10.85 6.28
CA ALA A 875 28.45 9.79 6.64
C ALA A 875 27.46 9.33 5.54
N VAL A 876 27.65 9.75 4.28
CA VAL A 876 26.92 9.21 3.12
C VAL A 876 27.92 8.55 2.18
N THR A 877 27.62 7.33 1.71
CA THR A 877 28.49 6.59 0.79
C THR A 877 28.44 7.12 -0.64
N ALA A 878 27.35 7.78 -1.02
CA ALA A 878 27.17 8.43 -2.32
C ALA A 878 27.59 9.91 -2.31
N ALA A 879 28.21 10.37 -3.40
CA ALA A 879 28.58 11.78 -3.59
C ALA A 879 27.49 12.55 -4.36
N LEU A 880 27.31 13.84 -4.05
CA LEU A 880 26.52 14.75 -4.90
C LEU A 880 27.39 15.15 -6.10
N VAL A 881 26.89 14.89 -7.31
CA VAL A 881 27.57 15.25 -8.56
C VAL A 881 26.64 16.09 -9.41
N GLU A 882 27.04 17.34 -9.66
CA GLU A 882 26.25 18.30 -10.45
C GLU A 882 27.09 18.94 -11.54
N SER A 883 26.47 19.27 -12.67
CA SER A 883 27.10 20.10 -13.70
C SER A 883 27.17 21.55 -13.22
N VAL A 884 28.33 22.20 -13.40
CA VAL A 884 28.57 23.54 -12.87
C VAL A 884 28.40 24.56 -13.98
N SER A 885 27.42 25.45 -13.83
CA SER A 885 27.24 26.59 -14.74
C SER A 885 28.39 27.61 -14.59
N TYR A 886 28.58 28.48 -15.58
CA TYR A 886 29.59 29.55 -15.49
C TYR A 886 29.35 30.46 -14.27
N ALA A 887 28.09 30.77 -13.95
CA ALA A 887 27.74 31.57 -12.77
C ALA A 887 28.11 30.86 -11.46
N GLY A 888 27.85 29.54 -11.38
CA GLY A 888 28.25 28.72 -10.24
C GLY A 888 29.77 28.57 -10.11
N TRP A 889 30.49 28.44 -11.23
CA TRP A 889 31.95 28.37 -11.25
C TRP A 889 32.60 29.69 -10.81
N ARG A 890 32.03 30.83 -11.24
CA ARG A 890 32.40 32.17 -10.75
C ARG A 890 32.13 32.31 -9.26
N GLN A 891 30.96 31.86 -8.78
CA GLN A 891 30.59 31.89 -7.37
C GLN A 891 31.54 31.06 -6.49
N ALA A 892 32.03 29.94 -7.03
CA ALA A 892 33.05 29.11 -6.39
C ALA A 892 34.46 29.72 -6.39
N GLY A 893 34.67 30.87 -7.05
CA GLY A 893 35.96 31.55 -7.12
C GLY A 893 36.89 31.03 -8.22
N PHE A 894 36.35 30.53 -9.34
CA PHE A 894 37.11 29.92 -10.43
C PHE A 894 38.12 28.84 -9.97
N PRO A 895 37.65 27.84 -9.21
CA PRO A 895 38.52 26.79 -8.70
C PRO A 895 39.22 26.04 -9.83
N LYS A 896 40.46 25.63 -9.58
CA LYS A 896 41.25 24.81 -10.51
C LYS A 896 40.50 23.51 -10.81
N VAL A 897 40.29 23.24 -12.10
CA VAL A 897 39.63 22.02 -12.55
C VAL A 897 40.66 20.90 -12.68
N VAL A 898 40.37 19.76 -12.05
CA VAL A 898 41.15 18.53 -12.18
C VAL A 898 40.68 17.76 -13.41
N VAL A 899 41.63 17.24 -14.17
CA VAL A 899 41.31 16.34 -15.28
C VAL A 899 41.09 14.95 -14.73
N ALA A 900 39.90 14.40 -14.93
CA ALA A 900 39.53 13.05 -14.53
C ALA A 900 40.34 12.01 -15.34
N THR A 901 41.04 11.13 -14.64
CA THR A 901 41.74 9.96 -15.21
C THR A 901 40.99 8.64 -14.95
N ARG A 902 39.80 8.72 -14.36
CA ARG A 902 38.85 7.64 -14.07
C ARG A 902 37.42 8.16 -14.23
N LEU A 903 36.42 7.28 -14.21
CA LEU A 903 35.02 7.68 -14.26
C LEU A 903 34.66 8.60 -13.10
N ILE A 904 34.00 9.70 -13.43
CA ILE A 904 33.35 10.56 -12.45
C ILE A 904 32.14 9.79 -11.90
N THR A 905 31.90 9.86 -10.59
CA THR A 905 30.77 9.22 -9.91
C THR A 905 29.44 9.47 -10.66
N ASN A 906 28.57 8.45 -10.70
CA ASN A 906 27.32 8.40 -11.50
C ASN A 906 27.49 8.35 -13.03
N SER A 907 28.73 8.27 -13.52
CA SER A 907 28.99 7.89 -14.91
C SER A 907 28.98 6.38 -15.08
N THR A 908 28.47 5.91 -16.22
CA THR A 908 28.58 4.51 -16.61
C THR A 908 29.25 4.41 -17.96
N VAL A 909 29.90 3.27 -18.21
CA VAL A 909 30.40 2.95 -19.55
C VAL A 909 29.82 1.63 -20.00
N THR A 910 29.15 1.70 -21.14
CA THR A 910 28.49 0.59 -21.78
C THR A 910 29.18 0.23 -23.09
N GLN A 911 29.15 -1.05 -23.42
CA GLN A 911 29.45 -1.54 -24.76
C GLN A 911 28.46 -2.65 -25.13
N TRP A 912 27.81 -2.47 -26.26
CA TRP A 912 26.84 -3.42 -26.80
C TRP A 912 27.55 -4.54 -27.56
N ASP A 913 26.93 -5.71 -27.67
CA ASP A 913 27.56 -6.84 -28.33
C ASP A 913 27.88 -6.51 -29.80
N GLY A 914 29.14 -6.63 -30.18
CA GLY A 914 29.64 -6.27 -31.52
C GLY A 914 29.88 -4.80 -31.80
N ASP A 915 29.37 -3.87 -30.98
CA ASP A 915 29.64 -2.46 -31.17
C ASP A 915 31.11 -2.17 -30.79
N PRO A 916 31.96 -1.72 -31.74
CA PRO A 916 33.33 -1.34 -31.40
C PRO A 916 33.39 -0.07 -30.55
N ALA A 917 32.33 0.75 -30.55
CA ALA A 917 32.26 1.97 -29.75
C ALA A 917 32.01 1.65 -28.28
N VAL A 918 32.68 2.43 -27.45
CA VAL A 918 32.54 2.39 -26.00
C VAL A 918 31.88 3.69 -25.59
N ILE A 919 30.72 3.61 -24.94
CA ILE A 919 29.84 4.76 -24.72
C ILE A 919 29.88 5.14 -23.25
N LEU A 920 30.30 6.37 -22.99
CA LEU A 920 30.23 7.00 -21.68
C LEU A 920 28.90 7.73 -21.53
N ARG A 921 28.16 7.41 -20.47
CA ARG A 921 27.10 8.27 -19.94
C ARG A 921 27.69 9.15 -18.86
N ASN A 922 27.64 10.46 -19.05
CA ASN A 922 28.10 11.46 -18.09
C ASN A 922 27.11 11.61 -16.91
N PRO A 923 27.52 12.25 -15.80
CA PRO A 923 26.67 12.42 -14.62
C PRO A 923 25.38 13.20 -14.89
N ASP A 924 25.41 14.14 -15.85
CA ASP A 924 24.25 14.94 -16.28
C ASP A 924 23.33 14.22 -17.27
N GLY A 925 23.60 12.95 -17.56
CA GLY A 925 22.81 12.15 -18.50
C GLY A 925 23.17 12.35 -19.98
N THR A 926 24.15 13.19 -20.31
CA THR A 926 24.67 13.30 -21.69
C THR A 926 25.55 12.10 -22.04
N PHE A 927 25.68 11.78 -23.33
CA PHE A 927 26.45 10.63 -23.82
C PHE A 927 27.63 11.04 -24.69
N GLN A 928 28.71 10.28 -24.63
CA GLN A 928 29.91 10.46 -25.44
C GLN A 928 30.51 9.12 -25.87
N HIS A 929 30.82 8.98 -27.17
CA HIS A 929 31.59 7.84 -27.68
C HIS A 929 33.08 8.05 -27.40
N LEU A 930 33.72 7.07 -26.78
CA LEU A 930 35.12 7.14 -26.37
C LEU A 930 36.04 6.54 -27.44
N SER A 931 37.08 7.29 -27.80
CA SER A 931 38.21 6.74 -28.57
C SER A 931 39.09 5.85 -27.69
N ALA A 932 39.91 4.98 -28.30
CA ALA A 932 40.85 4.13 -27.56
C ALA A 932 41.80 4.92 -26.64
N ALA A 933 42.20 6.12 -27.06
CA ALA A 933 43.02 7.02 -26.26
C ALA A 933 42.25 7.61 -25.08
N GLN A 934 40.98 8.01 -25.27
CA GLN A 934 40.11 8.52 -24.20
C GLN A 934 39.75 7.42 -23.20
N TRP A 935 39.44 6.22 -23.68
CA TRP A 935 39.23 5.02 -22.87
C TRP A 935 40.45 4.68 -22.00
N THR A 936 41.64 4.74 -22.60
CA THR A 936 42.91 4.54 -21.88
C THR A 936 43.18 5.68 -20.90
N ALA A 937 42.85 6.92 -21.25
CA ALA A 937 42.98 8.08 -20.37
C ALA A 937 42.06 8.00 -19.13
N LEU A 938 40.95 7.26 -19.22
CA LEU A 938 40.07 6.92 -18.08
C LEU A 938 40.54 5.70 -17.28
N GLY A 939 41.71 5.13 -17.60
CA GLY A 939 42.24 3.96 -16.91
C GLY A 939 41.50 2.65 -17.26
N ARG A 940 40.81 2.61 -18.41
CA ARG A 940 40.07 1.43 -18.91
C ARG A 940 39.04 0.89 -17.90
N PRO A 941 38.03 1.70 -17.55
CA PRO A 941 37.06 1.33 -16.53
C PRO A 941 36.26 0.08 -16.92
N THR A 942 35.63 -0.57 -15.93
CA THR A 942 34.80 -1.75 -16.17
C THR A 942 33.65 -1.43 -17.13
N LEU A 943 33.49 -2.27 -18.15
CA LEU A 943 32.45 -2.17 -19.16
C LEU A 943 31.20 -2.91 -18.69
N LEU A 944 30.06 -2.21 -18.64
CA LEU A 944 28.78 -2.89 -18.64
C LEU A 944 28.54 -3.44 -20.05
N ARG A 945 28.54 -4.76 -20.18
CA ARG A 945 28.36 -5.45 -21.46
C ARG A 945 26.95 -5.99 -21.55
N PHE A 946 26.39 -5.92 -22.75
CA PHE A 946 25.10 -6.53 -23.07
C PHE A 946 25.34 -7.71 -24.02
N PRO A 947 25.85 -8.85 -23.52
CA PRO A 947 26.16 -10.00 -24.37
C PRO A 947 24.89 -10.51 -25.03
N ASN A 948 25.00 -10.90 -26.31
CA ASN A 948 23.87 -11.37 -27.10
C ASN A 948 22.76 -10.31 -27.29
N GLN A 949 23.01 -9.04 -26.98
CA GLN A 949 22.15 -7.91 -27.33
C GLN A 949 22.90 -6.94 -28.23
N ARG A 950 22.36 -6.64 -29.41
CA ARG A 950 23.07 -5.90 -30.45
C ARG A 950 22.18 -4.89 -31.15
N TRP A 951 22.77 -3.73 -31.46
CA TRP A 951 22.22 -2.75 -32.39
C TRP A 951 22.64 -3.10 -33.81
N VAL A 952 21.67 -3.31 -34.69
CA VAL A 952 21.91 -3.73 -36.08
C VAL A 952 21.29 -2.73 -37.03
N ALA A 953 22.08 -2.24 -37.98
CA ALA A 953 21.55 -1.51 -39.13
C ALA A 953 21.29 -2.51 -40.27
N LEU A 954 20.13 -2.47 -40.90
CA LEU A 954 19.90 -3.24 -42.12
C LEU A 954 20.68 -2.61 -43.28
N ALA A 955 21.41 -3.45 -44.02
CA ALA A 955 22.19 -2.96 -45.16
C ALA A 955 21.29 -2.27 -46.19
N GLY A 956 21.71 -1.13 -46.73
CA GLY A 956 21.00 -0.46 -47.83
C GLY A 956 19.86 0.49 -47.43
N GLY A 957 19.59 0.71 -46.14
CA GLY A 957 18.56 1.66 -45.70
C GLY A 957 18.72 2.12 -44.24
N PRO A 958 17.75 2.90 -43.73
CA PRO A 958 17.87 3.59 -42.45
C PRO A 958 17.45 2.74 -41.24
N THR A 959 16.97 1.51 -41.45
CA THR A 959 16.38 0.70 -40.37
C THR A 959 17.45 0.25 -39.38
N ILE A 960 17.29 0.65 -38.12
CA ILE A 960 18.10 0.18 -37.00
C ILE A 960 17.23 -0.71 -36.12
N LEU A 961 17.75 -1.87 -35.73
CA LEU A 961 17.11 -2.86 -34.88
C LEU A 961 17.85 -2.94 -33.55
N LEU A 962 17.11 -3.07 -32.45
CA LEU A 962 17.62 -3.57 -31.19
C LEU A 962 17.26 -5.04 -31.08
N LEU A 963 18.26 -5.89 -31.24
CA LEU A 963 18.13 -7.33 -31.02
C LEU A 963 18.39 -7.62 -29.55
N THR A 964 17.34 -7.93 -28.80
CA THR A 964 17.41 -8.32 -27.38
C THR A 964 17.92 -9.76 -27.21
N ASN A 965 17.94 -10.55 -28.28
CA ASN A 965 18.67 -11.80 -28.37
C ASN A 965 19.17 -12.01 -29.81
N PHE A 966 20.42 -11.63 -30.08
CA PHE A 966 21.05 -11.67 -31.40
C PHE A 966 21.11 -13.09 -31.99
N SER A 967 21.53 -14.07 -31.19
CA SER A 967 21.66 -15.47 -31.64
C SER A 967 20.32 -16.12 -31.97
N ALA A 968 19.24 -15.74 -31.28
CA ALA A 968 17.89 -16.19 -31.62
C ALA A 968 17.19 -15.30 -32.66
N GLY A 969 17.80 -14.18 -33.06
CA GLY A 969 17.20 -13.20 -33.96
C GLY A 969 16.06 -12.39 -33.37
N ILE A 970 15.81 -12.45 -32.06
CA ILE A 970 14.68 -11.79 -31.39
C ILE A 970 15.02 -10.32 -31.16
N GLY A 971 14.11 -9.44 -31.54
CA GLY A 971 14.24 -8.01 -31.35
C GLY A 971 13.17 -7.20 -32.08
N HIS A 972 13.38 -5.90 -32.16
CA HIS A 972 12.46 -4.95 -32.78
C HIS A 972 13.21 -3.81 -33.46
N VAL A 973 12.48 -3.03 -34.29
CA VAL A 973 13.01 -1.77 -34.84
C VAL A 973 13.17 -0.79 -33.71
N ALA A 974 14.39 -0.32 -33.50
CA ALA A 974 14.68 0.61 -32.43
C ALA A 974 14.33 2.05 -32.84
N THR A 975 13.77 2.77 -31.89
CA THR A 975 13.44 4.19 -32.06
C THR A 975 14.68 5.07 -31.94
N LEU A 976 14.63 6.28 -32.50
CA LEU A 976 15.71 7.27 -32.34
C LEU A 976 15.92 7.64 -30.87
N SER A 977 14.86 7.66 -30.08
CA SER A 977 14.87 7.96 -28.65
C SER A 977 15.43 6.82 -27.82
N GLU A 978 15.09 5.55 -28.09
CA GLU A 978 15.76 4.39 -27.47
C GLU A 978 17.23 4.37 -27.84
N TRP A 979 17.54 4.60 -29.12
CA TRP A 979 18.92 4.70 -29.59
C TRP A 979 19.65 5.85 -28.91
N THR A 980 19.01 7.02 -28.73
CA THR A 980 19.59 8.19 -28.06
C THR A 980 19.75 7.97 -26.55
N ALA A 981 18.78 7.33 -25.89
CA ALA A 981 18.85 6.95 -24.48
C ALA A 981 19.92 5.89 -24.20
N ALA A 982 20.25 5.05 -25.20
CA ALA A 982 21.39 4.14 -25.17
C ALA A 982 22.73 4.81 -25.53
N GLY A 983 22.74 6.13 -25.82
CA GLY A 983 23.92 6.88 -26.20
C GLY A 983 24.36 6.72 -27.66
N ARG A 984 23.41 6.38 -28.53
CA ARG A 984 23.55 6.17 -29.98
C ARG A 984 24.64 5.18 -30.36
N PRO A 985 24.59 3.92 -29.88
CA PRO A 985 25.56 2.89 -30.22
C PRO A 985 25.76 2.71 -31.72
N THR A 986 26.96 2.28 -32.13
CA THR A 986 27.23 2.03 -33.55
C THR A 986 26.46 0.79 -33.97
N ALA A 987 25.38 0.99 -34.73
CA ALA A 987 24.61 -0.10 -35.28
C ALA A 987 25.45 -0.83 -36.34
N LEU A 988 25.66 -2.14 -36.16
CA LEU A 988 26.43 -2.94 -37.11
C LEU A 988 25.58 -3.29 -38.32
N THR A 989 26.12 -3.08 -39.51
CA THR A 989 25.41 -3.42 -40.74
C THR A 989 25.32 -4.94 -40.92
N HIS A 990 24.10 -5.46 -41.08
CA HIS A 990 23.86 -6.87 -41.44
C HIS A 990 22.99 -6.97 -42.69
N GLN A 991 23.28 -7.96 -43.53
CA GLN A 991 22.51 -8.26 -44.73
C GLN A 991 21.37 -9.25 -44.45
N ILE A 992 21.59 -10.23 -43.57
CA ILE A 992 20.59 -11.25 -43.19
C ILE A 992 20.73 -11.54 -41.70
N LEU A 993 19.60 -11.67 -41.00
CA LEU A 993 19.53 -11.98 -39.57
C LEU A 993 19.11 -13.43 -39.33
N HIS A 994 19.71 -14.06 -38.32
CA HIS A 994 19.44 -15.45 -37.98
C HIS A 994 17.97 -15.62 -37.56
N GLY A 995 17.30 -16.66 -38.07
CA GLY A 995 15.88 -16.92 -37.78
C GLY A 995 14.88 -15.94 -38.43
N SER A 996 15.35 -14.92 -39.17
CA SER A 996 14.46 -13.98 -39.85
C SER A 996 13.93 -14.54 -41.18
N THR A 997 12.69 -14.22 -41.52
CA THR A 997 12.06 -14.58 -42.80
C THR A 997 11.56 -13.35 -43.54
N TRP A 998 11.44 -13.44 -44.86
CA TRP A 998 10.96 -12.34 -45.71
C TRP A 998 9.56 -12.68 -46.17
N ILE A 999 8.62 -11.75 -46.03
CA ILE A 999 7.21 -12.00 -46.34
C ILE A 999 6.61 -10.85 -47.15
N ILE A 1000 5.59 -11.16 -47.92
CA ILE A 1000 4.69 -10.19 -48.58
C ILE A 1000 3.25 -10.58 -48.24
N HIS A 1001 2.42 -9.61 -47.92
CA HIS A 1001 1.01 -9.88 -47.68
C HIS A 1001 0.26 -10.00 -48.99
N ALA A 1002 -0.69 -10.95 -49.08
CA ALA A 1002 -1.50 -11.11 -50.29
C ALA A 1002 -2.19 -9.78 -50.68
N GLY A 1003 -1.92 -9.31 -51.91
CA GLY A 1003 -2.46 -8.04 -52.42
C GLY A 1003 -1.67 -6.78 -52.03
N ASN A 1004 -0.57 -6.89 -51.27
CA ASN A 1004 0.30 -5.77 -50.92
C ASN A 1004 1.74 -6.02 -51.46
N PRO A 1005 2.27 -5.15 -52.33
CA PRO A 1005 3.62 -5.32 -52.88
C PRO A 1005 4.76 -4.98 -51.90
N GLN A 1006 4.45 -4.48 -50.70
CA GLN A 1006 5.44 -4.16 -49.67
C GLN A 1006 6.08 -5.43 -49.10
N ILE A 1007 7.42 -5.46 -49.04
CA ILE A 1007 8.19 -6.57 -48.47
C ILE A 1007 8.43 -6.28 -46.98
N TYR A 1008 8.28 -7.30 -46.15
CA TYR A 1008 8.49 -7.24 -44.71
C TYR A 1008 9.55 -8.26 -44.26
N LEU A 1009 10.34 -7.88 -43.25
CA LEU A 1009 11.28 -8.73 -42.54
C LEU A 1009 10.58 -9.17 -41.25
N GLN A 1010 10.35 -10.46 -41.12
CA GLN A 1010 9.75 -11.06 -39.94
C GLN A 1010 10.89 -11.58 -39.05
N LEU A 1011 11.16 -10.92 -37.92
CA LEU A 1011 12.04 -11.50 -36.89
C LEU A 1011 11.23 -12.47 -36.01
N PRO A 1012 11.86 -13.48 -35.39
CA PRO A 1012 11.21 -14.37 -34.44
C PRO A 1012 10.48 -13.60 -33.32
N ALA A 1013 9.21 -13.92 -33.11
CA ALA A 1013 8.34 -13.33 -32.08
C ALA A 1013 8.20 -11.79 -32.13
N SER A 1014 8.39 -11.18 -33.31
CA SER A 1014 8.21 -9.75 -33.55
C SER A 1014 7.08 -9.48 -34.55
N ALA A 1015 6.64 -8.23 -34.70
CA ALA A 1015 5.76 -7.86 -35.82
C ALA A 1015 6.56 -7.78 -37.15
N PRO A 1016 5.93 -8.04 -38.31
CA PRO A 1016 6.55 -7.83 -39.62
C PRO A 1016 7.10 -6.41 -39.78
N ILE A 1017 8.39 -6.28 -40.09
CA ILE A 1017 9.07 -5.00 -40.23
C ILE A 1017 9.07 -4.59 -41.70
N PRO A 1018 8.38 -3.51 -42.12
CA PRO A 1018 8.43 -3.07 -43.50
C PRO A 1018 9.87 -2.65 -43.84
N ILE A 1019 10.44 -3.21 -44.91
CA ILE A 1019 11.77 -2.84 -45.38
C ILE A 1019 11.71 -2.14 -46.73
N THR A 1020 12.66 -1.25 -46.96
CA THR A 1020 12.80 -0.58 -48.24
C THR A 1020 13.25 -1.56 -49.32
N PHE A 1021 12.95 -1.22 -50.58
CA PHE A 1021 13.47 -1.97 -51.73
C PHE A 1021 15.00 -2.05 -51.76
N ALA A 1022 15.66 -0.99 -51.27
CA ALA A 1022 17.11 -0.94 -51.16
C ALA A 1022 17.63 -1.92 -50.09
N GLU A 1023 16.98 -2.02 -48.92
CA GLU A 1023 17.31 -2.99 -47.88
C GLU A 1023 17.08 -4.44 -48.34
N TRP A 1024 15.95 -4.70 -49.00
CA TRP A 1024 15.68 -6.01 -49.58
C TRP A 1024 16.68 -6.40 -50.68
N THR A 1025 17.06 -5.43 -51.52
CA THR A 1025 18.09 -5.66 -52.56
C THR A 1025 19.46 -5.93 -51.93
N ALA A 1026 19.84 -5.17 -50.90
CA ALA A 1026 21.10 -5.34 -50.18
C ALA A 1026 21.16 -6.66 -49.40
N ALA A 1027 20.01 -7.21 -48.99
CA ALA A 1027 19.88 -8.54 -48.42
C ALA A 1027 19.98 -9.68 -49.46
N GLY A 1028 20.19 -9.37 -50.74
CA GLY A 1028 20.34 -10.37 -51.82
C GLY A 1028 19.03 -10.76 -52.51
N ARG A 1029 17.98 -9.92 -52.42
CA ARG A 1029 16.64 -10.17 -52.97
C ARG A 1029 16.04 -11.52 -52.56
N PRO A 1030 16.05 -11.86 -51.26
CA PRO A 1030 15.47 -13.09 -50.78
C PRO A 1030 14.01 -13.18 -51.19
N ARG A 1031 13.60 -14.32 -51.77
CA ARG A 1031 12.22 -14.49 -52.26
C ARG A 1031 11.27 -14.47 -51.06
N PRO A 1032 10.34 -13.50 -50.98
CA PRO A 1032 9.44 -13.44 -49.86
C PRO A 1032 8.36 -14.53 -49.96
N THR A 1033 7.94 -15.05 -48.82
CA THR A 1033 6.79 -15.93 -48.70
C THR A 1033 5.51 -15.09 -48.73
N VAL A 1034 4.53 -15.49 -49.52
CA VAL A 1034 3.20 -14.86 -49.50
C VAL A 1034 2.47 -15.35 -48.26
N VAL A 1035 2.09 -14.44 -47.37
CA VAL A 1035 1.37 -14.74 -46.12
C VAL A 1035 0.04 -14.00 -46.03
#